data_AF-A0A817SVZ0-F1
#
_entry.id   AF-A0A817SVZ0-F1
#
_cell.length_a   1.000
_cell.length_b   1.000
_cell.length_c   1.000
_cell.angle_alpha   90.00
_cell.angle_beta   90.00
_cell.angle_gamma   90.00
#
_symmetry.space_group_name_H-M   'P 1'
#
loop_
_entity.id
_entity.type
_entity.pdbx_description
1 polymer ?
#
loop_
_entity_poly.entity_id
_entity_poly.type
_entity_poly.pdbx_seq_one_letter_code
_entity_poly.pdbx_strand_id
1 'polypeptide(L)'
;MADDEFDRVSEILFDGISSLSNLGSPGTLIPITEHTRAVLCSENFNNVIIAAARFGNGRCLVFAHNSYTEIFLDDETEDKDFIENCRQWLAQGHDAEFISINDIDSMDHVVHDGKILIWDGHYTKNDVFMSDLYSYLQKGSAIICGATTWGWLEQNEDKLLSDFPFAKFCDYIGVKLTADCIDSPNPISFQPELVEFKNVHHILHNLIQNPSNIKYLSIVAAAIKEVDNMLPGISVETLTNIVRHANHDVIPSSNIPIRDNSCREQSKGICSILCVLPGIKALGIKDFPGDFDYPPEIETNVECHIESNSSEWFSTGYYVAAGIPIQIDVLQRIGASGWLARIGCHSDDLESCDEFRRWSCISICKPLVGNYIRLSSAFGGLLFLESPKGEMNSITVHLHNVVVTPTYDLVDPNRAAKWEYQRQNTQGLWADIAGRHIVFNIPSKSVRHLDANELDQVLQFWDSIVLAHHELRGTEPTHRERIVCDEQPSIGYMHSGYPIVTHMNVSDPESEDFILNGKKLRENGAWGLFHEMGHNMQRDWWTYDGTDEVTTNIFTLHAMDTVCHHQVWIHSWLKDKISSTRKYIKNGSNFDEWKEDPGIALFIYAQLIREFGWDSFKAVFRQYEQDQPSLNSDQEKIDHWIETFSSQVEYNLVPLFKFWGFPISQSTIDSLNDLTIPNISDEFIKIAPERYQI
;
A
#
# COMPACT_ATOMS: atom_id res chain seq x y z
N MET A 1 8.68 30.07 -35.57
CA MET A 1 8.73 31.25 -34.69
C MET A 1 7.76 31.10 -33.52
N ALA A 2 6.46 30.84 -33.74
CA ALA A 2 5.53 30.63 -32.62
C ALA A 2 5.76 29.32 -31.81
N ASP A 3 6.25 28.25 -32.44
CA ASP A 3 6.50 26.99 -31.73
C ASP A 3 7.80 27.03 -30.90
N ASP A 4 8.82 27.75 -31.37
CA ASP A 4 10.11 27.96 -30.68
C ASP A 4 9.95 28.80 -29.39
N GLU A 5 9.00 29.74 -29.38
CA GLU A 5 8.65 30.50 -28.17
C GLU A 5 7.98 29.59 -27.12
N PHE A 6 7.06 28.72 -27.54
CA PHE A 6 6.33 27.85 -26.61
C PHE A 6 7.22 26.75 -26.02
N ASP A 7 8.17 26.25 -26.80
CA ASP A 7 9.16 25.28 -26.32
C ASP A 7 10.05 25.85 -25.22
N ARG A 8 10.25 27.18 -25.20
CA ARG A 8 11.05 27.90 -24.20
C ARG A 8 10.20 28.57 -23.13
N VAL A 9 8.92 28.22 -22.98
CA VAL A 9 8.01 28.89 -22.05
C VAL A 9 8.52 28.90 -20.60
N SER A 10 9.13 27.81 -20.13
CA SER A 10 9.71 27.77 -18.79
C SER A 10 10.83 28.79 -18.60
N GLU A 11 11.76 28.87 -19.57
CA GLU A 11 12.84 29.87 -19.58
C GLU A 11 12.32 31.31 -19.66
N ILE A 12 11.26 31.53 -20.44
CA ILE A 12 10.65 32.86 -20.59
C ILE A 12 10.01 33.28 -19.27
N LEU A 13 9.25 32.40 -18.63
CA LEU A 13 8.54 32.71 -17.39
C LEU A 13 9.51 32.91 -16.21
N PHE A 14 10.64 32.20 -16.21
CA PHE A 14 11.68 32.28 -15.19
C PHE A 14 12.90 33.13 -15.59
N ASP A 15 12.81 33.98 -16.61
CA ASP A 15 13.92 34.86 -16.97
C ASP A 15 14.28 35.78 -15.79
N GLY A 16 15.54 35.69 -15.35
CA GLY A 16 16.03 36.40 -14.15
C GLY A 16 15.60 35.82 -12.80
N ILE A 17 14.86 34.70 -12.75
CA ILE A 17 14.26 34.14 -11.54
C ILE A 17 14.84 32.74 -11.25
N SER A 18 15.37 32.54 -10.04
CA SER A 18 15.97 31.26 -9.63
C SER A 18 15.03 30.35 -8.84
N SER A 19 13.96 30.90 -8.27
CA SER A 19 13.02 30.17 -7.41
C SER A 19 11.71 30.93 -7.29
N LEU A 20 10.64 30.22 -6.95
CA LEU A 20 9.34 30.79 -6.64
C LEU A 20 9.01 30.58 -5.15
N SER A 21 8.31 31.54 -4.54
CA SER A 21 7.84 31.41 -3.15
C SER A 21 7.02 30.13 -2.94
N ASN A 22 7.12 29.58 -1.74
CA ASN A 22 6.31 28.44 -1.35
C ASN A 22 5.03 28.93 -0.66
N LEU A 23 3.87 28.63 -1.25
CA LEU A 23 2.57 29.15 -0.83
C LEU A 23 1.61 28.06 -0.33
N GLY A 24 2.15 26.88 0.00
CA GLY A 24 1.38 25.75 0.52
C GLY A 24 1.97 24.40 0.10
N SER A 25 1.18 23.35 0.19
CA SER A 25 1.58 22.00 -0.25
C SER A 25 0.92 21.70 -1.60
N PRO A 26 1.56 22.02 -2.74
CA PRO A 26 0.97 21.83 -4.05
C PRO A 26 0.74 20.36 -4.38
N GLY A 27 -0.26 20.07 -5.21
CA GLY A 27 -0.37 18.75 -5.83
C GLY A 27 0.59 18.58 -7.01
N THR A 28 0.32 17.59 -7.87
CA THR A 28 1.10 17.36 -9.10
C THR A 28 0.22 17.46 -10.36
N LEU A 29 0.78 18.07 -11.42
CA LEU A 29 0.21 18.18 -12.77
C LEU A 29 0.89 17.20 -13.74
N ILE A 30 0.20 16.83 -14.81
CA ILE A 30 0.77 16.04 -15.90
C ILE A 30 0.40 16.67 -17.25
N PRO A 31 1.36 17.36 -17.92
CA PRO A 31 1.19 17.88 -19.27
C PRO A 31 1.18 16.73 -20.31
N ILE A 32 0.04 16.46 -20.95
CA ILE A 32 -0.14 15.25 -21.78
C ILE A 32 -0.14 15.47 -23.29
N THR A 33 -0.24 16.71 -23.78
CA THR A 33 -0.38 16.99 -25.22
C THR A 33 0.84 17.72 -25.81
N GLU A 34 0.93 17.74 -27.15
CA GLU A 34 1.92 18.55 -27.87
C GLU A 34 1.77 20.06 -27.62
N HIS A 35 0.59 20.49 -27.16
CA HIS A 35 0.26 21.88 -26.84
C HIS A 35 0.43 22.22 -25.35
N THR A 36 1.03 21.34 -24.56
CA THR A 36 1.28 21.57 -23.12
C THR A 36 2.76 21.48 -22.78
N ARG A 37 3.21 22.28 -21.82
CA ARG A 37 4.59 22.30 -21.31
C ARG A 37 4.60 22.33 -19.78
N ALA A 38 5.43 21.53 -19.13
CA ALA A 38 5.83 21.77 -17.75
C ALA A 38 6.58 23.11 -17.68
N VAL A 39 6.38 23.84 -16.59
CA VAL A 39 7.00 25.16 -16.36
C VAL A 39 7.88 25.13 -15.11
N LEU A 40 7.36 24.57 -14.01
CA LEU A 40 8.09 24.43 -12.74
C LEU A 40 7.83 23.05 -12.16
N CYS A 41 8.87 22.42 -11.62
CA CYS A 41 8.81 21.12 -10.95
C CYS A 41 9.48 21.21 -9.57
N SER A 42 9.13 20.31 -8.65
CA SER A 42 9.89 20.17 -7.39
C SER A 42 11.22 19.43 -7.62
N GLU A 43 12.05 19.34 -6.57
CA GLU A 43 13.29 18.55 -6.60
C GLU A 43 13.04 17.05 -6.85
N ASN A 44 11.83 16.57 -6.54
CA ASN A 44 11.41 15.24 -6.96
C ASN A 44 11.01 15.27 -8.43
N PHE A 45 11.72 14.48 -9.23
CA PHE A 45 11.59 14.44 -10.68
C PHE A 45 10.16 14.18 -11.20
N ASN A 46 9.21 13.70 -10.40
CA ASN A 46 7.85 13.41 -10.89
C ASN A 46 6.84 14.56 -10.69
N ASN A 47 7.22 15.64 -10.02
CA ASN A 47 6.26 16.58 -9.45
C ASN A 47 6.22 17.91 -10.22
N VAL A 48 5.38 18.01 -11.26
CA VAL A 48 5.13 19.28 -11.97
C VAL A 48 4.14 20.13 -11.18
N ILE A 49 4.54 21.36 -10.84
CA ILE A 49 3.74 22.29 -10.02
C ILE A 49 3.04 23.32 -10.89
N ILE A 50 3.69 23.72 -12.00
CA ILE A 50 3.15 24.68 -12.96
C ILE A 50 3.21 24.08 -14.36
N ALA A 51 2.11 24.16 -15.10
CA ALA A 51 2.02 23.75 -16.49
C ALA A 51 1.47 24.89 -17.36
N ALA A 52 2.03 25.08 -18.55
CA ALA A 52 1.52 25.95 -19.59
C ALA A 52 0.77 25.13 -20.65
N ALA A 53 -0.31 25.68 -21.20
CA ALA A 53 -1.04 25.07 -22.29
C ALA A 53 -1.44 26.09 -23.36
N ARG A 54 -1.49 25.67 -24.63
CA ARG A 54 -2.11 26.42 -25.72
C ARG A 54 -3.46 25.80 -26.05
N PHE A 55 -4.51 26.60 -26.03
CA PHE A 55 -5.86 26.15 -26.35
C PHE A 55 -6.45 27.03 -27.47
N GLY A 56 -6.53 26.49 -28.69
CA GLY A 56 -6.75 27.30 -29.89
C GLY A 56 -5.62 28.32 -30.05
N ASN A 57 -5.97 29.61 -30.10
CA ASN A 57 -4.97 30.68 -30.14
C ASN A 57 -4.59 31.22 -28.74
N GLY A 58 -5.27 30.78 -27.68
CA GLY A 58 -5.08 31.26 -26.32
C GLY A 58 -3.96 30.57 -25.55
N ARG A 59 -3.63 31.15 -24.38
CA ARG A 59 -2.56 30.67 -23.49
C ARG A 59 -3.10 30.45 -22.08
N CYS A 60 -2.81 29.31 -21.49
CA CYS A 60 -3.24 28.94 -20.14
C CYS A 60 -2.01 28.68 -19.27
N LEU A 61 -2.05 29.11 -18.01
CA LEU A 61 -1.11 28.74 -16.97
C LEU A 61 -1.88 28.05 -15.84
N VAL A 62 -1.49 26.83 -15.50
CA VAL A 62 -2.16 25.96 -14.54
C VAL A 62 -1.22 25.71 -13.36
N PHE A 63 -1.71 25.92 -12.15
CA PHE A 63 -1.00 25.69 -10.90
C PHE A 63 -1.63 24.54 -10.12
N ALA A 64 -0.79 23.71 -9.50
CA ALA A 64 -1.23 22.60 -8.67
C ALA A 64 -1.72 23.02 -7.26
N HIS A 65 -1.84 24.33 -7.01
CA HIS A 65 -2.34 24.90 -5.77
C HIS A 65 -2.93 26.27 -6.05
N ASN A 66 -4.11 26.56 -5.48
CA ASN A 66 -4.86 27.79 -5.75
C ASN A 66 -4.17 29.05 -5.21
N SER A 67 -3.45 28.99 -4.08
CA SER A 67 -2.73 30.17 -3.54
C SER A 67 -1.73 30.80 -4.51
N TYR A 68 -1.20 30.06 -5.49
CA TYR A 68 -0.38 30.66 -6.55
C TYR A 68 -1.16 31.51 -7.55
N THR A 69 -2.49 31.39 -7.59
CA THR A 69 -3.33 32.29 -8.40
C THR A 69 -3.54 33.64 -7.73
N GLU A 70 -3.46 33.68 -6.38
CA GLU A 70 -3.72 34.87 -5.59
C GLU A 70 -2.61 35.92 -5.72
N ILE A 71 -1.36 35.49 -5.92
CA ILE A 71 -0.21 36.42 -6.08
C ILE A 71 -0.38 37.39 -7.25
N PHE A 72 -1.12 36.99 -8.29
CA PHE A 72 -1.36 37.84 -9.47
C PHE A 72 -2.32 39.01 -9.19
N LEU A 73 -2.98 39.00 -8.02
CA LEU A 73 -3.86 40.04 -7.53
C LEU A 73 -3.26 40.80 -6.34
N ASP A 74 -2.05 40.44 -5.90
CA ASP A 74 -1.38 41.00 -4.72
C ASP A 74 -0.20 41.89 -5.14
N ASP A 75 -0.33 43.19 -4.90
CA ASP A 75 0.72 44.18 -5.18
C ASP A 75 1.94 44.06 -4.24
N GLU A 76 1.82 43.33 -3.12
CA GLU A 76 2.88 43.19 -2.11
C GLU A 76 3.67 41.87 -2.22
N THR A 77 3.34 41.00 -3.18
CA THR A 77 4.05 39.73 -3.40
C THR A 77 5.54 39.93 -3.70
N GLU A 78 6.38 38.97 -3.29
CA GLU A 78 7.83 38.97 -3.57
C GLU A 78 8.13 38.48 -5.01
N ASP A 79 7.19 37.81 -5.68
CA ASP A 79 7.37 37.17 -6.99
C ASP A 79 7.01 38.08 -8.19
N LYS A 80 7.25 39.40 -8.07
CA LYS A 80 6.81 40.42 -9.06
C LYS A 80 7.38 40.20 -10.46
N ASP A 81 8.65 39.81 -10.55
CA ASP A 81 9.32 39.57 -11.84
C ASP A 81 8.67 38.37 -12.56
N PHE A 82 8.31 37.32 -11.81
CA PHE A 82 7.62 36.15 -12.36
C PHE A 82 6.23 36.53 -12.90
N ILE A 83 5.50 37.35 -12.14
CA ILE A 83 4.17 37.84 -12.54
C ILE A 83 4.25 38.67 -13.82
N GLU A 84 5.26 39.53 -13.95
CA GLU A 84 5.44 40.35 -15.15
C GLU A 84 5.82 39.51 -16.37
N ASN A 85 6.72 38.53 -16.20
CA ASN A 85 7.04 37.58 -17.27
C ASN A 85 5.79 36.79 -17.71
N CYS A 86 4.97 36.34 -16.76
CA CYS A 86 3.68 35.70 -17.03
C CYS A 86 2.74 36.64 -17.79
N ARG A 87 2.63 37.91 -17.41
CA ARG A 87 1.77 38.90 -18.08
C ARG A 87 2.19 39.05 -19.54
N GLN A 88 3.48 39.25 -19.80
CA GLN A 88 4.00 39.44 -21.16
C GLN A 88 3.77 38.21 -22.05
N TRP A 89 4.02 37.01 -21.50
CA TRP A 89 3.78 35.77 -22.22
C TRP A 89 2.29 35.53 -22.47
N LEU A 90 1.43 35.66 -21.46
CA LEU A 90 -0.01 35.42 -21.61
C LEU A 90 -0.67 36.43 -22.55
N ALA A 91 -0.26 37.71 -22.48
CA ALA A 91 -0.78 38.78 -23.33
C ALA A 91 -0.19 38.81 -24.75
N GLN A 92 0.79 37.96 -25.05
CA GLN A 92 1.47 37.90 -26.35
C GLN A 92 2.07 39.27 -26.77
N GLY A 93 2.59 40.01 -25.79
CA GLY A 93 3.15 41.35 -26.00
C GLY A 93 2.14 42.49 -26.08
N HIS A 94 0.86 42.24 -25.86
CA HIS A 94 -0.16 43.29 -25.69
C HIS A 94 -0.24 43.77 -24.24
N ASP A 95 -0.77 44.98 -24.03
CA ASP A 95 -1.12 45.44 -22.69
C ASP A 95 -2.32 44.65 -22.17
N ALA A 96 -2.22 44.14 -20.94
CA ALA A 96 -3.25 43.30 -20.36
C ALA A 96 -3.35 43.43 -18.84
N GLU A 97 -4.58 43.40 -18.34
CA GLU A 97 -4.91 43.46 -16.92
C GLU A 97 -5.38 42.10 -16.40
N PHE A 98 -4.99 41.78 -15.17
CA PHE A 98 -5.47 40.59 -14.48
C PHE A 98 -6.88 40.83 -13.93
N ILE A 99 -7.77 39.85 -14.08
CA ILE A 99 -9.12 39.91 -13.53
C ILE A 99 -9.52 38.58 -12.91
N SER A 100 -9.90 38.61 -11.63
CA SER A 100 -10.47 37.44 -10.96
C SER A 100 -11.86 37.14 -11.50
N ILE A 101 -12.11 35.87 -11.79
CA ILE A 101 -13.44 35.38 -12.18
C ILE A 101 -14.09 34.53 -11.09
N ASN A 102 -13.52 34.44 -9.88
CA ASN A 102 -13.99 33.56 -8.81
C ASN A 102 -15.47 33.83 -8.45
N ASP A 103 -15.85 35.10 -8.29
CA ASP A 103 -17.21 35.52 -7.92
C ASP A 103 -18.08 35.93 -9.12
N ILE A 104 -17.71 35.54 -10.34
CA ILE A 104 -18.42 35.91 -11.58
C ILE A 104 -19.15 34.69 -12.16
N ASP A 105 -20.47 34.82 -12.36
CA ASP A 105 -21.32 33.73 -12.88
C ASP A 105 -21.63 33.81 -14.39
N SER A 106 -21.28 34.93 -15.05
CA SER A 106 -21.44 35.14 -16.50
C SER A 106 -20.23 35.84 -17.11
N MET A 107 -19.83 35.39 -18.30
CA MET A 107 -18.73 36.00 -19.05
C MET A 107 -19.11 37.31 -19.74
N ASP A 108 -20.40 37.65 -19.87
CA ASP A 108 -20.87 38.88 -20.52
C ASP A 108 -20.22 40.16 -19.96
N HIS A 109 -19.79 40.12 -18.71
CA HIS A 109 -19.17 41.24 -17.99
C HIS A 109 -17.64 41.27 -18.05
N VAL A 110 -17.01 40.28 -18.68
CA VAL A 110 -15.56 40.02 -18.62
C VAL A 110 -14.93 39.94 -20.02
N VAL A 111 -15.71 39.67 -21.07
CA VAL A 111 -15.21 39.54 -22.46
C VAL A 111 -14.80 40.90 -23.03
N HIS A 112 -13.59 41.32 -22.74
CA HIS A 112 -12.91 42.45 -23.37
C HIS A 112 -11.51 42.05 -23.84
N ASP A 113 -11.02 42.72 -24.88
CA ASP A 113 -9.64 42.59 -25.35
C ASP A 113 -8.68 43.07 -24.24
N GLY A 114 -7.55 42.38 -24.05
CA GLY A 114 -6.51 42.77 -23.07
C GLY A 114 -6.82 42.40 -21.62
N LYS A 115 -7.56 41.30 -21.37
CA LYS A 115 -7.76 40.74 -20.03
C LYS A 115 -7.15 39.35 -19.92
N ILE A 116 -6.47 39.09 -18.80
CA ILE A 116 -6.01 37.76 -18.40
C ILE A 116 -6.87 37.32 -17.22
N LEU A 117 -7.60 36.23 -17.39
CA LEU A 117 -8.51 35.73 -16.36
C LEU A 117 -7.73 35.00 -15.26
N ILE A 118 -8.14 35.14 -14.01
CA ILE A 118 -7.60 34.39 -12.87
C ILE A 118 -8.72 33.59 -12.24
N TRP A 119 -8.53 32.28 -12.11
CA TRP A 119 -9.52 31.36 -11.60
C TRP A 119 -8.96 30.39 -10.55
N ASP A 120 -9.48 30.50 -9.33
CA ASP A 120 -9.35 29.43 -8.34
C ASP A 120 -10.37 28.33 -8.67
N GLY A 121 -9.86 27.15 -9.00
CA GLY A 121 -10.63 25.99 -9.45
C GLY A 121 -11.60 25.43 -8.41
N HIS A 122 -11.51 25.82 -7.14
CA HIS A 122 -12.51 25.46 -6.13
C HIS A 122 -13.85 26.18 -6.35
N TYR A 123 -13.84 27.33 -7.04
CA TYR A 123 -15.06 28.06 -7.39
C TYR A 123 -15.70 27.46 -8.64
N THR A 124 -16.75 26.67 -8.44
CA THR A 124 -17.45 25.98 -9.52
C THR A 124 -18.12 26.95 -10.50
N LYS A 125 -18.01 26.64 -11.79
CA LYS A 125 -18.67 27.38 -12.88
C LYS A 125 -19.70 26.50 -13.57
N ASN A 126 -20.78 27.11 -14.04
CA ASN A 126 -21.83 26.40 -14.79
C ASN A 126 -21.40 26.11 -16.23
N ASP A 127 -22.11 25.21 -16.90
CA ASP A 127 -21.76 24.76 -18.27
C ASP A 127 -21.74 25.89 -19.31
N VAL A 128 -22.61 26.89 -19.16
CA VAL A 128 -22.68 28.05 -20.06
C VAL A 128 -21.40 28.89 -19.93
N PHE A 129 -21.01 29.20 -18.69
CA PHE A 129 -19.77 29.90 -18.40
C PHE A 129 -18.56 29.16 -18.96
N MET A 130 -18.49 27.84 -18.75
CA MET A 130 -17.39 27.03 -19.28
C MET A 130 -17.34 27.06 -20.81
N SER A 131 -18.49 26.97 -21.49
CA SER A 131 -18.58 27.08 -22.95
C SER A 131 -18.07 28.43 -23.48
N ASP A 132 -18.43 29.52 -22.81
CA ASP A 132 -17.96 30.85 -23.15
C ASP A 132 -16.45 30.99 -22.89
N LEU A 133 -15.95 30.36 -21.81
CA LEU A 133 -14.54 30.39 -21.45
C LEU A 133 -13.71 29.68 -22.51
N TYR A 134 -14.15 28.51 -22.97
CA TYR A 134 -13.52 27.81 -24.08
C TYR A 134 -13.50 28.66 -25.35
N SER A 135 -14.61 29.34 -25.66
CA SER A 135 -14.70 30.23 -26.82
C SER A 135 -13.78 31.44 -26.70
N TYR A 136 -13.61 31.98 -25.49
CA TYR A 136 -12.70 33.10 -25.21
C TYR A 136 -11.24 32.68 -25.39
N LEU A 137 -10.85 31.53 -24.83
CA LEU A 137 -9.50 30.98 -25.00
C LEU A 137 -9.19 30.66 -26.47
N GLN A 138 -10.12 30.02 -27.19
CA GLN A 138 -9.92 29.70 -28.62
C GLN A 138 -9.60 30.93 -29.48
N LYS A 139 -10.13 32.10 -29.12
CA LYS A 139 -9.95 33.36 -29.86
C LYS A 139 -8.60 34.04 -29.63
N GLY A 140 -7.79 33.62 -28.66
CA GLY A 140 -6.47 34.21 -28.40
C GLY A 140 -6.23 34.73 -26.99
N SER A 141 -7.26 34.69 -26.14
CA SER A 141 -7.17 35.22 -24.78
C SER A 141 -6.45 34.27 -23.82
N ALA A 142 -6.27 34.70 -22.57
CA ALA A 142 -5.45 33.99 -21.61
C ALA A 142 -6.13 33.77 -20.25
N ILE A 143 -5.70 32.70 -19.56
CA ILE A 143 -6.14 32.35 -18.22
C ILE A 143 -4.98 31.85 -17.36
N ILE A 144 -5.05 32.19 -16.08
CA ILE A 144 -4.27 31.66 -14.97
C ILE A 144 -5.25 30.92 -14.08
N CYS A 145 -4.96 29.68 -13.72
CA CYS A 145 -5.86 28.91 -12.87
C CYS A 145 -5.12 27.91 -11.99
N GLY A 146 -5.75 27.48 -10.88
CA GLY A 146 -5.17 26.48 -10.00
C GLY A 146 -6.11 26.02 -8.91
N ALA A 147 -5.86 24.83 -8.37
CA ALA A 147 -6.61 24.24 -7.26
C ALA A 147 -5.76 23.21 -6.51
N THR A 148 -6.09 22.95 -5.24
CA THR A 148 -5.50 21.90 -4.41
C THR A 148 -6.36 20.65 -4.47
N THR A 149 -5.91 19.66 -5.23
CA THR A 149 -6.68 18.45 -5.51
C THR A 149 -6.82 17.52 -4.30
N TRP A 150 -5.74 17.30 -3.56
CA TRP A 150 -5.75 16.48 -2.34
C TRP A 150 -6.73 17.05 -1.29
N GLY A 151 -6.70 18.37 -1.07
CA GLY A 151 -7.60 19.03 -0.12
C GLY A 151 -9.07 18.97 -0.55
N TRP A 152 -9.35 19.02 -1.86
CA TRP A 152 -10.70 18.80 -2.37
C TRP A 152 -11.17 17.35 -2.15
N LEU A 153 -10.30 16.37 -2.37
CA LEU A 153 -10.60 14.95 -2.15
C LEU A 153 -10.86 14.64 -0.67
N GLU A 154 -10.06 15.21 0.25
CA GLU A 154 -10.29 15.09 1.69
C GLU A 154 -11.66 15.63 2.12
N GLN A 155 -12.13 16.70 1.47
CA GLN A 155 -13.45 17.27 1.74
C GLN A 155 -14.59 16.55 1.00
N ASN A 156 -14.28 15.61 0.10
CA ASN A 156 -15.24 14.91 -0.76
C ASN A 156 -14.88 13.41 -0.84
N GLU A 157 -14.82 12.73 0.31
CA GLU A 157 -14.39 11.32 0.44
C GLU A 157 -15.18 10.32 -0.44
N ASP A 158 -16.40 10.68 -0.86
CA ASP A 158 -17.28 9.86 -1.69
C ASP A 158 -17.12 10.11 -3.21
N LYS A 159 -16.23 11.03 -3.61
CA LYS A 159 -16.04 11.45 -5.00
C LYS A 159 -14.68 11.06 -5.56
N LEU A 160 -14.62 10.94 -6.88
CA LEU A 160 -13.38 10.78 -7.62
C LEU A 160 -12.87 12.13 -8.11
N LEU A 161 -11.57 12.21 -8.43
CA LEU A 161 -11.00 13.42 -9.03
C LEU A 161 -11.69 13.79 -10.36
N SER A 162 -12.22 12.80 -11.09
CA SER A 162 -13.03 13.01 -12.31
C SER A 162 -14.35 13.75 -12.06
N ASP A 163 -14.84 13.77 -10.80
CA ASP A 163 -16.03 14.52 -10.41
C ASP A 163 -15.72 16.00 -10.14
N PHE A 164 -14.44 16.35 -9.95
CA PHE A 164 -14.01 17.72 -9.70
C PHE A 164 -14.14 18.58 -10.97
N PRO A 165 -14.97 19.65 -10.99
CA PRO A 165 -15.18 20.45 -12.20
C PRO A 165 -13.90 21.08 -12.77
N PHE A 166 -12.95 21.46 -11.91
CA PHE A 166 -11.66 21.98 -12.34
C PHE A 166 -10.80 20.93 -13.06
N ALA A 167 -10.85 19.66 -12.63
CA ALA A 167 -10.18 18.57 -13.33
C ALA A 167 -10.70 18.42 -14.77
N LYS A 168 -12.02 18.56 -14.98
CA LYS A 168 -12.63 18.51 -16.32
C LYS A 168 -12.14 19.63 -17.24
N PHE A 169 -11.92 20.83 -16.70
CA PHE A 169 -11.33 21.93 -17.46
C PHE A 169 -9.88 21.63 -17.83
N CYS A 170 -9.07 21.20 -16.87
CA CYS A 170 -7.67 20.85 -17.08
C CYS A 170 -7.53 19.76 -18.15
N ASP A 171 -8.37 18.71 -18.08
CA ASP A 171 -8.45 17.64 -19.07
C ASP A 171 -8.67 18.19 -20.49
N TYR A 172 -9.57 19.17 -20.61
CA TYR A 172 -9.94 19.76 -21.90
C TYR A 172 -8.81 20.58 -22.53
N ILE A 173 -7.94 21.19 -21.71
CA ILE A 173 -6.75 21.93 -22.17
C ILE A 173 -5.49 21.05 -22.21
N GLY A 174 -5.60 19.75 -21.91
CA GLY A 174 -4.50 18.80 -22.04
C GLY A 174 -3.55 18.73 -20.84
N VAL A 175 -4.00 19.11 -19.64
CA VAL A 175 -3.26 18.97 -18.38
C VAL A 175 -4.06 18.07 -17.44
N LYS A 176 -3.44 17.02 -16.92
CA LYS A 176 -4.07 16.13 -15.93
C LYS A 176 -3.68 16.55 -14.52
N LEU A 177 -4.63 16.45 -13.58
CA LEU A 177 -4.38 16.62 -12.16
C LEU A 177 -4.17 15.25 -11.52
N THR A 178 -3.35 15.18 -10.48
CA THR A 178 -3.15 13.98 -9.65
C THR A 178 -3.77 14.18 -8.26
N ALA A 179 -3.93 13.09 -7.51
CA ALA A 179 -4.32 13.13 -6.10
C ALA A 179 -3.14 13.38 -5.15
N ASP A 180 -1.92 13.51 -5.66
CA ASP A 180 -0.70 13.63 -4.86
C ASP A 180 -0.62 14.97 -4.14
N CYS A 181 0.15 14.99 -3.04
CA CYS A 181 0.52 16.19 -2.30
C CYS A 181 2.04 16.25 -2.15
N ILE A 182 2.62 17.42 -2.40
CA ILE A 182 4.05 17.68 -2.29
C ILE A 182 4.30 18.39 -0.97
N ASP A 183 5.05 17.75 -0.09
CA ASP A 183 5.64 18.42 1.07
C ASP A 183 6.95 19.11 0.63
N SER A 184 6.94 20.45 0.64
CA SER A 184 8.14 21.25 0.44
C SER A 184 8.09 22.38 1.46
N PRO A 185 9.00 22.45 2.44
CA PRO A 185 9.04 23.56 3.38
C PRO A 185 9.78 24.79 2.84
N ASN A 186 10.45 24.67 1.69
CA ASN A 186 11.32 25.70 1.11
C ASN A 186 10.75 26.29 -0.19
N PRO A 187 11.19 27.50 -0.59
CA PRO A 187 10.96 28.01 -1.95
C PRO A 187 11.38 27.00 -3.01
N ILE A 188 10.61 26.92 -4.09
CA ILE A 188 10.81 25.92 -5.13
C ILE A 188 11.83 26.45 -6.12
N SER A 189 12.98 25.78 -6.21
CA SER A 189 14.05 26.17 -7.14
C SER A 189 13.71 25.85 -8.59
N PHE A 190 13.93 26.81 -9.49
CA PHE A 190 13.78 26.59 -10.92
C PHE A 190 14.99 25.83 -11.50
N GLN A 191 14.71 24.70 -12.16
CA GLN A 191 15.73 23.85 -12.77
C GLN A 191 15.35 23.56 -14.23
N PRO A 192 15.81 24.37 -15.21
CA PRO A 192 15.36 24.27 -16.61
C PRO A 192 15.63 22.90 -17.23
N GLU A 193 16.79 22.31 -16.89
CA GLU A 193 17.22 20.95 -17.28
C GLU A 193 16.20 19.88 -16.89
N LEU A 194 15.43 20.07 -15.81
CA LEU A 194 14.43 19.11 -15.39
C LEU A 194 13.14 19.26 -16.18
N VAL A 195 12.74 20.49 -16.49
CA VAL A 195 11.43 20.85 -17.06
C VAL A 195 11.26 20.34 -18.49
N GLU A 196 12.31 20.37 -19.30
CA GLU A 196 12.28 19.91 -20.69
C GLU A 196 11.84 18.43 -20.82
N PHE A 197 12.23 17.59 -19.84
CA PHE A 197 11.94 16.16 -19.81
C PHE A 197 10.65 15.78 -19.06
N LYS A 198 9.70 16.72 -18.84
CA LYS A 198 8.44 16.47 -18.10
C LYS A 198 7.18 16.61 -18.95
N ASN A 199 7.36 16.69 -20.26
CA ASN A 199 6.28 16.72 -21.22
C ASN A 199 6.06 15.32 -21.77
N VAL A 200 4.94 14.69 -21.41
CA VAL A 200 4.65 13.31 -21.78
C VAL A 200 4.75 13.11 -23.29
N HIS A 201 4.21 14.04 -24.08
CA HIS A 201 4.32 14.03 -25.55
C HIS A 201 5.77 14.02 -26.05
N HIS A 202 6.64 14.88 -25.51
CA HIS A 202 8.04 14.97 -25.92
C HIS A 202 8.83 13.71 -25.50
N ILE A 203 8.60 13.24 -24.27
CA ILE A 203 9.18 11.98 -23.77
C ILE A 203 8.80 10.83 -24.71
N LEU A 204 7.53 10.73 -25.07
CA LEU A 204 7.03 9.69 -25.97
C LEU A 204 7.65 9.77 -27.36
N HIS A 205 7.74 10.96 -27.94
CA HIS A 205 8.38 11.14 -29.24
C HIS A 205 9.85 10.66 -29.19
N ASN A 206 10.58 10.99 -28.13
CA ASN A 206 11.95 10.53 -27.93
C ASN A 206 12.03 9.01 -27.72
N LEU A 207 11.10 8.42 -26.97
CA LEU A 207 11.01 6.96 -26.77
C LEU A 207 10.67 6.22 -28.07
N ILE A 208 9.81 6.78 -28.92
CA ILE A 208 9.48 6.20 -30.23
C ILE A 208 10.72 6.18 -31.13
N GLN A 209 11.51 7.24 -31.12
CA GLN A 209 12.74 7.33 -31.92
C GLN A 209 13.89 6.49 -31.33
N ASN A 210 13.97 6.39 -30.01
CA ASN A 210 15.04 5.71 -29.28
C ASN A 210 14.44 4.85 -28.13
N PRO A 211 13.85 3.69 -28.43
CA PRO A 211 13.07 2.90 -27.47
C PRO A 211 13.88 2.33 -26.30
N SER A 212 15.21 2.33 -26.37
CA SER A 212 16.10 1.96 -25.27
C SER A 212 16.32 3.08 -24.25
N ASN A 213 15.97 4.34 -24.55
CA ASN A 213 16.18 5.49 -23.66
C ASN A 213 14.97 5.71 -22.73
N ILE A 214 14.77 4.79 -21.79
CA ILE A 214 13.60 4.72 -20.90
C ILE A 214 13.71 5.55 -19.62
N LYS A 215 14.70 6.46 -19.53
CA LYS A 215 15.00 7.25 -18.33
C LYS A 215 13.78 7.97 -17.74
N TYR A 216 12.84 8.39 -18.59
CA TYR A 216 11.66 9.17 -18.24
C TYR A 216 10.35 8.40 -18.42
N LEU A 217 10.40 7.07 -18.55
CA LEU A 217 9.23 6.24 -18.81
C LEU A 217 8.21 6.26 -17.64
N SER A 218 8.67 6.45 -16.41
CA SER A 218 7.80 6.59 -15.23
C SER A 218 6.78 7.72 -15.36
N ILE A 219 7.16 8.84 -15.96
CA ILE A 219 6.27 9.99 -16.18
C ILE A 219 5.17 9.64 -17.19
N VAL A 220 5.52 8.91 -18.26
CA VAL A 220 4.54 8.41 -19.23
C VAL A 220 3.58 7.42 -18.57
N ALA A 221 4.11 6.55 -17.71
CA ALA A 221 3.31 5.54 -17.03
C ALA A 221 2.34 6.15 -16.02
N ALA A 222 2.79 7.13 -15.23
CA ALA A 222 1.93 7.93 -14.36
C ALA A 222 0.81 8.62 -15.17
N ALA A 223 1.15 9.22 -16.31
CA ALA A 223 0.17 9.84 -17.19
C ALA A 223 -0.89 8.84 -17.68
N ILE A 224 -0.51 7.64 -18.11
CA ILE A 224 -1.47 6.61 -18.54
C ILE A 224 -2.37 6.16 -17.39
N LYS A 225 -1.83 6.04 -16.18
CA LYS A 225 -2.58 5.68 -14.97
C LYS A 225 -3.68 6.71 -14.68
N GLU A 226 -3.37 8.01 -14.76
CA GLU A 226 -4.34 9.09 -14.50
C GLU A 226 -5.41 9.25 -15.58
N VAL A 227 -5.13 8.88 -16.83
CA VAL A 227 -6.12 8.97 -17.93
C VAL A 227 -7.05 7.74 -17.97
N ASP A 228 -6.72 6.67 -17.23
CA ASP A 228 -7.40 5.35 -17.25
C ASP A 228 -7.67 4.85 -18.68
N ASN A 229 -6.83 5.27 -19.64
CA ASN A 229 -6.92 4.97 -21.05
C ASN A 229 -5.58 5.28 -21.74
N MET A 230 -5.39 4.77 -22.95
CA MET A 230 -4.23 5.12 -23.77
C MET A 230 -4.26 6.60 -24.15
N LEU A 231 -3.14 7.29 -23.94
CA LEU A 231 -3.01 8.69 -24.33
C LEU A 231 -3.14 8.84 -25.86
N PRO A 232 -3.73 9.95 -26.35
CA PRO A 232 -3.83 10.23 -27.77
C PRO A 232 -2.46 10.13 -28.47
N GLY A 233 -2.39 9.38 -29.58
CA GLY A 233 -1.16 9.18 -30.34
C GLY A 233 -0.26 8.04 -29.86
N ILE A 234 -0.59 7.39 -28.73
CA ILE A 234 0.09 6.18 -28.27
C ILE A 234 -0.71 4.94 -28.65
N SER A 235 -0.05 3.95 -29.23
CA SER A 235 -0.62 2.62 -29.45
C SER A 235 -0.06 1.61 -28.45
N VAL A 236 -0.83 0.55 -28.21
CA VAL A 236 -0.36 -0.65 -27.48
C VAL A 236 0.93 -1.20 -28.10
N GLU A 237 1.04 -1.17 -29.43
CA GLU A 237 2.23 -1.62 -30.16
C GLU A 237 3.47 -0.76 -29.86
N THR A 238 3.30 0.56 -29.76
CA THR A 238 4.37 1.50 -29.40
C THR A 238 4.95 1.18 -28.03
N LEU A 239 4.10 1.09 -27.02
CA LEU A 239 4.54 0.79 -25.65
C LEU A 239 5.11 -0.63 -25.54
N THR A 240 4.51 -1.59 -26.24
CA THR A 240 5.03 -2.96 -26.33
C THR A 240 6.45 -2.97 -26.92
N ASN A 241 6.71 -2.16 -27.95
CA ASN A 241 8.04 -2.03 -28.54
C ASN A 241 9.03 -1.42 -27.55
N ILE A 242 8.65 -0.41 -26.77
CA ILE A 242 9.50 0.19 -25.73
C ILE A 242 9.88 -0.86 -24.68
N VAL A 243 8.88 -1.57 -24.13
CA VAL A 243 9.11 -2.62 -23.11
C VAL A 243 10.05 -3.72 -23.65
N ARG A 244 9.86 -4.16 -24.89
CA ARG A 244 10.70 -5.21 -25.51
C ARG A 244 12.16 -4.80 -25.75
N HIS A 245 12.44 -3.51 -25.88
CA HIS A 245 13.79 -2.97 -26.09
C HIS A 245 14.42 -2.43 -24.80
N ALA A 246 13.77 -2.63 -23.65
CA ALA A 246 14.36 -2.32 -22.36
C ALA A 246 15.67 -3.09 -22.15
N ASN A 247 16.67 -2.43 -21.58
CA ASN A 247 17.95 -3.06 -21.26
C ASN A 247 17.79 -4.15 -20.19
N HIS A 248 18.68 -5.13 -20.19
CA HIS A 248 18.63 -6.20 -19.20
C HIS A 248 18.85 -5.71 -17.75
N ASP A 249 19.61 -4.62 -17.56
CA ASP A 249 19.94 -4.07 -16.23
C ASP A 249 18.73 -3.47 -15.48
N VAL A 250 17.59 -3.28 -16.18
CA VAL A 250 16.34 -2.76 -15.60
C VAL A 250 15.28 -3.85 -15.43
N ILE A 251 15.62 -5.12 -15.67
CA ILE A 251 14.73 -6.27 -15.47
C ILE A 251 15.14 -6.95 -14.16
N PRO A 252 14.34 -6.84 -13.10
CA PRO A 252 14.71 -7.39 -11.79
C PRO A 252 14.59 -8.90 -11.76
N SER A 253 15.54 -9.54 -11.07
CA SER A 253 15.52 -10.97 -10.75
C SER A 253 16.28 -11.24 -9.45
N SER A 254 16.00 -12.36 -8.79
CA SER A 254 16.69 -12.78 -7.57
C SER A 254 18.19 -12.93 -7.75
N ASN A 255 18.59 -13.41 -8.92
CA ASN A 255 19.98 -13.68 -9.27
C ASN A 255 20.74 -12.40 -9.63
N ILE A 256 20.04 -11.40 -10.17
CA ILE A 256 20.60 -10.12 -10.57
C ILE A 256 19.69 -8.99 -10.05
N PRO A 257 19.77 -8.66 -8.74
CA PRO A 257 18.93 -7.62 -8.17
C PRO A 257 19.36 -6.22 -8.64
N ILE A 258 18.38 -5.34 -8.85
CA ILE A 258 18.64 -3.95 -9.24
C ILE A 258 18.92 -3.10 -7.99
N ARG A 259 20.14 -2.61 -7.85
CA ARG A 259 20.58 -1.72 -6.74
C ARG A 259 20.93 -0.30 -7.18
N ASP A 260 21.09 -0.07 -8.47
CA ASP A 260 21.32 1.28 -8.98
C ASP A 260 20.01 2.07 -8.99
N ASN A 261 20.04 3.30 -8.46
CA ASN A 261 18.85 4.12 -8.34
C ASN A 261 18.24 4.48 -9.70
N SER A 262 19.07 4.77 -10.70
CA SER A 262 18.58 5.10 -12.04
C SER A 262 17.93 3.90 -12.72
N CYS A 263 18.50 2.70 -12.55
CA CYS A 263 17.93 1.46 -13.06
C CYS A 263 16.63 1.10 -12.34
N ARG A 264 16.52 1.32 -11.02
CA ARG A 264 15.27 1.13 -10.28
C ARG A 264 14.18 2.05 -10.81
N GLU A 265 14.44 3.35 -10.98
CA GLU A 265 13.45 4.29 -11.53
C GLU A 265 12.98 3.90 -12.94
N GLN A 266 13.89 3.42 -13.79
CA GLN A 266 13.53 2.88 -15.10
C GLN A 266 12.70 1.60 -15.01
N SER A 267 13.05 0.69 -14.09
CA SER A 267 12.28 -0.54 -13.81
C SER A 267 10.87 -0.21 -13.31
N LYS A 268 10.70 0.81 -12.45
CA LYS A 268 9.38 1.28 -12.01
C LYS A 268 8.54 1.73 -13.21
N GLY A 269 9.11 2.57 -14.07
CA GLY A 269 8.43 3.02 -15.29
C GLY A 269 7.98 1.87 -16.19
N ILE A 270 8.81 0.84 -16.38
CA ILE A 270 8.39 -0.35 -17.13
C ILE A 270 7.27 -1.09 -16.40
N CYS A 271 7.40 -1.31 -15.09
CA CYS A 271 6.42 -2.03 -14.29
C CYS A 271 5.04 -1.38 -14.37
N SER A 272 4.98 -0.05 -14.22
CA SER A 272 3.75 0.72 -14.34
C SER A 272 3.11 0.59 -15.73
N ILE A 273 3.90 0.58 -16.81
CA ILE A 273 3.40 0.32 -18.17
C ILE A 273 2.87 -1.11 -18.31
N LEU A 274 3.58 -2.10 -17.76
CA LEU A 274 3.16 -3.51 -17.77
C LEU A 274 1.81 -3.73 -17.06
N CYS A 275 1.51 -2.96 -16.01
CA CYS A 275 0.25 -3.02 -15.27
C CYS A 275 -0.97 -2.54 -16.09
N VAL A 276 -0.76 -1.75 -17.15
CA VAL A 276 -1.84 -1.19 -17.97
C VAL A 276 -1.88 -1.77 -19.39
N LEU A 277 -0.81 -2.45 -19.84
CA LEU A 277 -0.75 -3.03 -21.18
C LEU A 277 -1.48 -4.37 -21.29
N PRO A 278 -2.48 -4.48 -22.18
CA PRO A 278 -3.10 -5.77 -22.46
C PRO A 278 -2.22 -6.64 -23.36
N GLY A 279 -2.22 -7.96 -23.13
CA GLY A 279 -1.71 -8.92 -24.11
C GLY A 279 -0.19 -9.08 -24.18
N ILE A 280 0.55 -8.59 -23.18
CA ILE A 280 2.02 -8.69 -23.10
C ILE A 280 2.43 -9.48 -21.85
N LYS A 281 3.54 -10.22 -21.93
CA LYS A 281 4.21 -10.81 -20.75
C LYS A 281 5.34 -9.90 -20.30
N ALA A 282 5.51 -9.76 -18.99
CA ALA A 282 6.67 -9.09 -18.42
C ALA A 282 7.97 -9.82 -18.82
N LEU A 283 9.03 -9.06 -19.09
CA LEU A 283 10.36 -9.66 -19.28
C LEU A 283 10.85 -10.24 -17.94
N GLY A 284 11.62 -11.32 -17.97
CA GLY A 284 12.12 -11.97 -16.74
C GLY A 284 11.07 -12.71 -15.91
N ILE A 285 9.80 -12.75 -16.35
CA ILE A 285 8.69 -13.38 -15.62
C ILE A 285 8.91 -14.85 -15.23
N LYS A 286 9.78 -15.57 -15.96
CA LYS A 286 10.16 -16.94 -15.63
C LYS A 286 10.78 -17.06 -14.23
N ASP A 287 11.43 -16.02 -13.74
CA ASP A 287 12.06 -15.99 -12.42
C ASP A 287 10.98 -15.81 -11.34
N PHE A 288 10.10 -14.82 -11.48
CA PHE A 288 8.99 -14.58 -10.56
C PHE A 288 7.85 -13.77 -11.21
N PRO A 289 6.56 -14.09 -10.96
CA PRO A 289 6.05 -15.22 -10.17
C PRO A 289 6.10 -16.58 -10.91
N GLY A 290 6.71 -16.62 -12.09
CA GLY A 290 6.83 -17.81 -12.94
C GLY A 290 6.05 -17.68 -14.26
N ASP A 291 6.44 -18.49 -15.25
CA ASP A 291 5.72 -18.60 -16.53
C ASP A 291 5.62 -20.06 -16.96
N PHE A 292 4.65 -20.36 -17.84
CA PHE A 292 4.48 -21.67 -18.39
C PHE A 292 5.51 -21.94 -19.49
N ASP A 293 6.15 -23.12 -19.45
CA ASP A 293 7.07 -23.56 -20.51
C ASP A 293 6.37 -23.80 -21.85
N TYR A 294 5.09 -24.18 -21.79
CA TYR A 294 4.22 -24.40 -22.95
C TYR A 294 2.86 -23.74 -22.69
N PRO A 295 2.12 -23.32 -23.74
CA PRO A 295 0.77 -22.79 -23.57
C PRO A 295 -0.10 -23.73 -22.71
N PRO A 296 -0.68 -23.24 -21.60
CA PRO A 296 -1.52 -24.07 -20.74
C PRO A 296 -2.87 -24.36 -21.41
N GLU A 297 -3.56 -25.37 -20.90
CA GLU A 297 -4.96 -25.64 -21.18
C GLU A 297 -5.82 -24.53 -20.58
N ILE A 298 -6.65 -23.94 -21.43
CA ILE A 298 -7.46 -22.77 -21.13
C ILE A 298 -8.93 -23.18 -21.03
N GLU A 299 -9.51 -22.94 -19.88
CA GLU A 299 -10.95 -23.01 -19.64
C GLU A 299 -11.61 -21.71 -20.07
N THR A 300 -12.67 -21.83 -20.88
CA THR A 300 -13.35 -20.67 -21.47
C THR A 300 -14.79 -20.53 -21.02
N ASN A 301 -15.27 -21.31 -20.07
CA ASN A 301 -16.64 -21.20 -19.57
C ASN A 301 -16.79 -21.86 -18.20
N VAL A 302 -16.39 -21.15 -17.14
CA VAL A 302 -16.49 -21.64 -15.77
C VAL A 302 -17.35 -20.73 -14.94
N GLU A 303 -18.35 -21.29 -14.27
CA GLU A 303 -19.12 -20.58 -13.25
C GLU A 303 -18.42 -20.59 -11.89
N CYS A 304 -18.32 -19.43 -11.26
CA CYS A 304 -17.84 -19.26 -9.90
C CYS A 304 -18.90 -18.51 -9.09
N HIS A 305 -19.30 -19.08 -7.96
CA HIS A 305 -20.26 -18.49 -7.03
C HIS A 305 -19.60 -18.31 -5.67
N ILE A 306 -19.78 -17.13 -5.09
CA ILE A 306 -19.16 -16.73 -3.83
C ILE A 306 -20.20 -16.03 -2.98
N GLU A 307 -20.28 -16.44 -1.72
CA GLU A 307 -21.06 -15.81 -0.66
C GLU A 307 -20.10 -15.37 0.43
N SER A 308 -20.29 -14.16 0.95
CA SER A 308 -19.45 -13.57 1.98
C SER A 308 -20.25 -12.75 2.96
N ASN A 309 -19.93 -12.84 4.25
CA ASN A 309 -20.40 -11.94 5.29
C ASN A 309 -19.29 -10.98 5.79
N SER A 310 -18.12 -11.01 5.14
CA SER A 310 -16.94 -10.23 5.51
C SER A 310 -16.27 -9.63 4.26
N SER A 311 -15.32 -8.72 4.48
CA SER A 311 -14.45 -8.24 3.42
C SER A 311 -13.19 -9.10 3.41
N GLU A 312 -13.14 -10.04 2.46
CA GLU A 312 -12.03 -10.99 2.31
C GLU A 312 -11.76 -11.32 0.84
N TRP A 313 -10.62 -11.96 0.59
CA TRP A 313 -10.23 -12.44 -0.73
C TRP A 313 -10.71 -13.87 -0.93
N PHE A 314 -11.54 -14.12 -1.93
CA PHE A 314 -12.01 -15.45 -2.26
C PHE A 314 -11.28 -16.02 -3.45
N SER A 315 -10.59 -17.12 -3.22
CA SER A 315 -9.88 -17.86 -4.25
C SER A 315 -10.87 -18.56 -5.18
N THR A 316 -10.76 -18.28 -6.47
CA THR A 316 -11.67 -18.85 -7.49
C THR A 316 -11.31 -20.29 -7.86
N GLY A 317 -10.10 -20.76 -7.53
CA GLY A 317 -9.55 -22.03 -7.99
C GLY A 317 -8.89 -21.96 -9.38
N TYR A 318 -8.68 -20.73 -9.88
CA TYR A 318 -8.18 -20.47 -11.22
C TYR A 318 -6.97 -19.54 -11.21
N TYR A 319 -6.16 -19.68 -12.26
CA TYR A 319 -4.96 -18.90 -12.52
C TYR A 319 -5.09 -18.19 -13.86
N VAL A 320 -4.68 -16.93 -13.94
CA VAL A 320 -4.59 -16.17 -15.19
C VAL A 320 -3.17 -16.26 -15.73
N ALA A 321 -3.02 -16.82 -16.93
CA ALA A 321 -1.72 -16.87 -17.60
C ALA A 321 -1.26 -15.47 -18.01
N ALA A 322 0.02 -15.18 -17.77
CA ALA A 322 0.62 -13.90 -18.12
C ALA A 322 0.42 -13.55 -19.60
N GLY A 323 0.02 -12.31 -19.87
CA GLY A 323 -0.23 -11.81 -21.21
C GLY A 323 -1.47 -12.38 -21.91
N ILE A 324 -2.27 -13.23 -21.26
CA ILE A 324 -3.56 -13.70 -21.78
C ILE A 324 -4.69 -12.93 -21.08
N PRO A 325 -5.48 -12.11 -21.82
CA PRO A 325 -6.59 -11.40 -21.21
C PRO A 325 -7.70 -12.34 -20.72
N ILE A 326 -8.13 -12.16 -19.48
CA ILE A 326 -9.31 -12.81 -18.89
C ILE A 326 -10.56 -11.98 -19.19
N GLN A 327 -11.69 -12.67 -19.39
CA GLN A 327 -13.02 -12.06 -19.38
C GLN A 327 -13.81 -12.60 -18.18
N ILE A 328 -14.52 -11.70 -17.50
CA ILE A 328 -15.40 -12.01 -16.37
C ILE A 328 -16.78 -11.43 -16.68
N ASP A 329 -17.76 -12.31 -16.84
CA ASP A 329 -19.16 -11.95 -17.03
C ASP A 329 -19.88 -12.08 -15.69
N VAL A 330 -20.45 -10.99 -15.19
CA VAL A 330 -21.18 -11.01 -13.91
C VAL A 330 -22.63 -11.37 -14.18
N LEU A 331 -23.04 -12.51 -13.66
CA LEU A 331 -24.40 -13.04 -13.85
C LEU A 331 -25.36 -12.52 -12.80
N GLN A 332 -24.91 -12.44 -11.54
CA GLN A 332 -25.74 -12.03 -10.41
C GLN A 332 -24.89 -11.35 -9.34
N ARG A 333 -25.47 -10.34 -8.68
CA ARG A 333 -24.97 -9.72 -7.45
C ARG A 333 -26.10 -9.57 -6.44
N ILE A 334 -25.79 -9.84 -5.18
CA ILE A 334 -26.64 -9.58 -4.01
C ILE A 334 -25.79 -8.82 -2.98
N GLY A 335 -26.39 -7.84 -2.31
CA GLY A 335 -25.71 -7.04 -1.28
C GLY A 335 -25.08 -5.77 -1.84
N ALA A 336 -23.98 -5.35 -1.21
CA ALA A 336 -23.27 -4.11 -1.51
C ALA A 336 -22.58 -4.14 -2.90
N SER A 337 -22.53 -2.97 -3.55
CA SER A 337 -21.61 -2.74 -4.66
C SER A 337 -20.16 -2.67 -4.14
N GLY A 338 -19.19 -2.89 -5.02
CA GLY A 338 -17.75 -2.74 -4.67
C GLY A 338 -16.94 -4.03 -4.70
N TRP A 339 -17.46 -5.10 -5.31
CA TRP A 339 -16.65 -6.29 -5.60
C TRP A 339 -15.45 -5.93 -6.47
N LEU A 340 -14.29 -6.50 -6.14
CA LEU A 340 -13.06 -6.35 -6.93
C LEU A 340 -12.64 -7.71 -7.51
N ALA A 341 -11.99 -7.69 -8.67
CA ALA A 341 -11.28 -8.83 -9.21
C ALA A 341 -9.77 -8.59 -9.08
N ARG A 342 -9.08 -9.57 -8.50
CA ARG A 342 -7.63 -9.53 -8.29
C ARG A 342 -6.93 -10.65 -9.06
N ILE A 343 -5.83 -10.32 -9.72
CA ILE A 343 -4.88 -11.27 -10.31
C ILE A 343 -3.54 -11.12 -9.57
N GLY A 344 -3.06 -12.21 -8.97
CA GLY A 344 -1.86 -12.23 -8.14
C GLY A 344 -2.19 -12.15 -6.64
N CYS A 345 -1.54 -13.01 -5.86
CA CYS A 345 -1.71 -13.10 -4.40
C CYS A 345 -0.82 -12.14 -3.61
N HIS A 346 0.16 -11.51 -4.26
CA HIS A 346 1.14 -10.66 -3.59
C HIS A 346 0.54 -9.28 -3.28
N SER A 347 0.90 -8.72 -2.12
CA SER A 347 0.49 -7.38 -1.68
C SER A 347 1.57 -6.32 -1.87
N ASP A 348 2.83 -6.75 -1.88
CA ASP A 348 3.95 -5.86 -1.66
C ASP A 348 4.34 -5.08 -2.91
N ASP A 349 4.38 -3.77 -2.74
CA ASP A 349 4.98 -2.82 -3.67
C ASP A 349 6.41 -2.50 -3.23
N LEU A 350 7.38 -2.81 -4.09
CA LEU A 350 8.79 -2.59 -3.79
C LEU A 350 9.27 -1.18 -4.12
N GLU A 351 8.42 -0.26 -4.60
CA GLU A 351 8.88 1.05 -5.08
C GLU A 351 9.71 1.87 -4.06
N SER A 352 9.48 1.67 -2.76
CA SER A 352 10.24 2.29 -1.66
C SER A 352 11.52 1.55 -1.27
N CYS A 353 11.72 0.31 -1.74
CA CYS A 353 12.89 -0.50 -1.44
C CYS A 353 14.15 0.01 -2.17
N ASP A 354 15.31 -0.21 -1.55
CA ASP A 354 16.63 0.14 -2.09
C ASP A 354 17.21 -0.94 -3.03
N GLU A 355 16.51 -2.05 -3.23
CA GLU A 355 16.89 -3.15 -4.10
C GLU A 355 15.64 -3.82 -4.68
N PHE A 356 15.63 -4.18 -5.98
CA PHE A 356 14.55 -4.99 -6.60
C PHE A 356 15.05 -6.35 -7.06
N ARG A 357 14.49 -7.42 -6.49
CA ARG A 357 14.70 -8.84 -6.85
C ARG A 357 13.58 -9.41 -7.70
N ARG A 358 12.47 -8.70 -7.80
CA ARG A 358 11.35 -8.95 -8.71
C ARG A 358 10.78 -7.61 -9.17
N TRP A 359 9.84 -7.64 -10.10
CA TRP A 359 9.08 -6.45 -10.49
C TRP A 359 8.40 -5.83 -9.26
N SER A 360 8.35 -4.49 -9.20
CA SER A 360 7.93 -3.77 -7.98
C SER A 360 6.49 -4.07 -7.60
N CYS A 361 5.57 -4.09 -8.57
CA CYS A 361 4.17 -4.41 -8.37
C CYS A 361 3.71 -5.46 -9.41
N ILE A 362 3.26 -6.61 -8.92
CA ILE A 362 2.92 -7.78 -9.77
C ILE A 362 1.47 -8.25 -9.65
N SER A 363 0.68 -7.55 -8.85
CA SER A 363 -0.74 -7.86 -8.64
C SER A 363 -1.60 -6.77 -9.27
N ILE A 364 -2.73 -7.17 -9.84
CA ILE A 364 -3.73 -6.25 -10.41
C ILE A 364 -5.00 -6.40 -9.61
N CYS A 365 -5.57 -5.30 -9.15
CA CYS A 365 -6.89 -5.27 -8.53
C CYS A 365 -7.74 -4.21 -9.23
N LYS A 366 -8.92 -4.61 -9.73
CA LYS A 366 -9.82 -3.72 -10.47
C LYS A 366 -11.28 -3.93 -10.02
N PRO A 367 -12.08 -2.86 -9.94
CA PRO A 367 -13.48 -2.96 -9.56
C PRO A 367 -14.31 -3.67 -10.63
N LEU A 368 -15.22 -4.52 -10.20
CA LEU A 368 -16.21 -5.16 -11.08
C LEU A 368 -17.36 -4.20 -11.36
N VAL A 369 -17.15 -3.24 -12.25
CA VAL A 369 -18.18 -2.28 -12.68
C VAL A 369 -19.00 -2.86 -13.83
N GLY A 370 -20.33 -2.81 -13.73
CA GLY A 370 -21.23 -3.38 -14.73
C GLY A 370 -21.22 -4.91 -14.77
N ASN A 371 -21.67 -5.50 -15.88
CA ASN A 371 -21.87 -6.94 -16.03
C ASN A 371 -20.75 -7.66 -16.80
N TYR A 372 -19.72 -6.93 -17.24
CA TYR A 372 -18.64 -7.45 -18.06
C TYR A 372 -17.37 -6.68 -17.75
N ILE A 373 -16.26 -7.39 -17.53
CA ILE A 373 -14.94 -6.79 -17.45
C ILE A 373 -13.92 -7.65 -18.21
N ARG A 374 -12.93 -6.97 -18.79
CA ARG A 374 -11.75 -7.61 -19.38
C ARG A 374 -10.52 -7.13 -18.65
N LEU A 375 -9.73 -8.06 -18.12
CA LEU A 375 -8.49 -7.77 -17.41
C LEU A 375 -7.33 -8.47 -18.12
N SER A 376 -6.13 -7.94 -17.94
CA SER A 376 -4.89 -8.55 -18.42
C SER A 376 -3.82 -8.32 -17.37
N SER A 377 -3.00 -9.33 -17.10
CA SER A 377 -1.82 -9.20 -16.25
C SER A 377 -0.59 -9.56 -17.04
N ALA A 378 0.41 -8.68 -17.02
CA ALA A 378 1.72 -9.00 -17.58
C ALA A 378 2.45 -10.07 -16.78
N PHE A 379 2.04 -10.31 -15.53
CA PHE A 379 2.68 -11.23 -14.58
C PHE A 379 1.89 -12.53 -14.39
N GLY A 380 0.61 -12.55 -14.77
CA GLY A 380 -0.31 -13.63 -14.42
C GLY A 380 -0.52 -13.73 -12.91
N GLY A 381 -1.17 -14.80 -12.45
CA GLY A 381 -1.39 -15.03 -11.03
C GLY A 381 -2.68 -15.76 -10.71
N LEU A 382 -2.84 -16.16 -9.45
CA LEU A 382 -4.12 -16.63 -8.93
C LEU A 382 -5.21 -15.56 -9.10
N LEU A 383 -6.42 -15.99 -9.47
CA LEU A 383 -7.59 -15.12 -9.60
C LEU A 383 -8.42 -15.16 -8.31
N PHE A 384 -8.67 -13.97 -7.76
CA PHE A 384 -9.53 -13.79 -6.58
C PHE A 384 -10.68 -12.84 -6.90
N LEU A 385 -11.78 -13.02 -6.18
CA LEU A 385 -12.84 -12.03 -6.05
C LEU A 385 -12.82 -11.49 -4.62
N GLU A 386 -12.77 -10.17 -4.47
CA GLU A 386 -12.75 -9.52 -3.15
C GLU A 386 -14.16 -9.00 -2.82
N SER A 387 -14.69 -9.43 -1.68
CA SER A 387 -16.01 -9.00 -1.21
C SER A 387 -15.94 -7.60 -0.60
N PRO A 388 -16.90 -6.71 -0.92
CA PRO A 388 -17.01 -5.41 -0.28
C PRO A 388 -17.32 -5.54 1.21
N LYS A 389 -17.02 -4.49 1.98
CA LYS A 389 -17.46 -4.37 3.38
C LYS A 389 -18.99 -4.29 3.45
N GLY A 390 -19.61 -5.03 4.37
CA GLY A 390 -21.06 -5.03 4.57
C GLY A 390 -21.58 -6.38 5.08
N GLU A 391 -22.91 -6.48 5.19
CA GLU A 391 -23.59 -7.76 5.48
C GLU A 391 -23.48 -8.74 4.28
N MET A 392 -24.23 -9.85 4.32
CA MET A 392 -24.20 -10.93 3.34
C MET A 392 -24.22 -10.42 1.87
N ASN A 393 -23.07 -10.56 1.22
CA ASN A 393 -22.85 -10.28 -0.19
C ASN A 393 -22.73 -11.60 -0.94
N SER A 394 -23.22 -11.65 -2.18
CA SER A 394 -22.93 -12.77 -3.07
C SER A 394 -22.69 -12.31 -4.49
N ILE A 395 -21.82 -13.01 -5.20
CA ILE A 395 -21.59 -12.79 -6.63
C ILE A 395 -21.52 -14.13 -7.36
N THR A 396 -22.13 -14.19 -8.53
CA THR A 396 -21.98 -15.29 -9.48
C THR A 396 -21.39 -14.73 -10.77
N VAL A 397 -20.28 -15.31 -11.21
CA VAL A 397 -19.58 -14.91 -12.43
C VAL A 397 -19.30 -16.08 -13.36
N HIS A 398 -19.23 -15.82 -14.66
CA HIS A 398 -18.61 -16.69 -15.65
C HIS A 398 -17.20 -16.19 -15.95
N LEU A 399 -16.24 -17.10 -15.87
CA LEU A 399 -14.82 -16.87 -16.10
C LEU A 399 -14.40 -17.48 -17.45
N HIS A 400 -13.66 -16.72 -18.23
CA HIS A 400 -13.15 -17.11 -19.53
C HIS A 400 -11.65 -16.86 -19.64
N ASN A 401 -10.93 -17.77 -20.27
CA ASN A 401 -9.49 -17.72 -20.47
C ASN A 401 -8.67 -17.96 -19.19
N VAL A 402 -9.10 -18.92 -18.38
CA VAL A 402 -8.46 -19.25 -17.10
C VAL A 402 -7.82 -20.63 -17.12
N VAL A 403 -6.81 -20.84 -16.30
CA VAL A 403 -6.12 -22.13 -16.12
C VAL A 403 -6.53 -22.71 -14.77
N VAL A 404 -6.92 -23.98 -14.73
CA VAL A 404 -7.19 -24.65 -13.44
C VAL A 404 -5.90 -24.73 -12.62
N THR A 405 -5.98 -24.43 -11.33
CA THR A 405 -4.84 -24.51 -10.42
C THR A 405 -5.07 -25.55 -9.32
N PRO A 406 -4.03 -26.12 -8.68
CA PRO A 406 -4.23 -26.97 -7.51
C PRO A 406 -4.92 -26.17 -6.40
N THR A 407 -6.07 -26.65 -5.95
CA THR A 407 -6.83 -26.03 -4.87
C THR A 407 -7.26 -27.09 -3.87
N TYR A 408 -6.96 -26.84 -2.60
CA TYR A 408 -7.42 -27.65 -1.48
C TYR A 408 -8.15 -26.76 -0.50
N ASP A 409 -9.30 -27.23 -0.02
CA ASP A 409 -10.03 -26.54 1.03
C ASP A 409 -10.59 -27.58 1.99
N LEU A 410 -10.14 -27.51 3.25
CA LEU A 410 -10.48 -28.44 4.32
C LEU A 410 -12.00 -28.47 4.60
N VAL A 411 -12.71 -27.36 4.35
CA VAL A 411 -14.14 -27.23 4.68
C VAL A 411 -15.05 -27.31 3.45
N ASP A 412 -14.51 -27.28 2.22
CA ASP A 412 -15.25 -27.54 0.99
C ASP A 412 -15.02 -28.99 0.49
N PRO A 413 -15.99 -29.90 0.70
CA PRO A 413 -15.83 -31.30 0.30
C PRO A 413 -15.67 -31.49 -1.21
N ASN A 414 -16.15 -30.55 -2.04
CA ASN A 414 -15.97 -30.64 -3.49
C ASN A 414 -14.54 -30.34 -3.92
N ARG A 415 -13.87 -29.40 -3.23
CA ARG A 415 -12.45 -29.10 -3.44
C ARG A 415 -11.58 -30.22 -2.89
N ALA A 416 -11.82 -30.65 -1.65
CA ALA A 416 -11.08 -31.75 -1.03
C ALA A 416 -11.15 -33.05 -1.87
N ALA A 417 -12.34 -33.43 -2.37
CA ALA A 417 -12.51 -34.64 -3.18
C ALA A 417 -11.79 -34.59 -4.54
N LYS A 418 -11.49 -33.40 -5.06
CA LYS A 418 -10.79 -33.21 -6.34
C LYS A 418 -9.28 -33.14 -6.19
N TRP A 419 -8.75 -33.08 -4.96
CA TRP A 419 -7.33 -32.83 -4.70
C TRP A 419 -6.38 -33.79 -5.41
N GLU A 420 -6.60 -35.11 -5.29
CA GLU A 420 -5.71 -36.12 -5.90
C GLU A 420 -5.63 -35.99 -7.41
N TYR A 421 -6.75 -35.64 -8.05
CA TYR A 421 -6.75 -35.34 -9.48
C TYR A 421 -6.05 -34.02 -9.76
N GLN A 422 -6.39 -32.94 -9.03
CA GLN A 422 -5.87 -31.62 -9.32
C GLN A 422 -4.36 -31.52 -9.11
N ARG A 423 -3.82 -32.06 -8.00
CA ARG A 423 -2.39 -32.00 -7.68
C ARG A 423 -1.51 -32.61 -8.76
N GLN A 424 -2.04 -33.54 -9.56
CA GLN A 424 -1.32 -34.22 -10.63
C GLN A 424 -1.60 -33.63 -12.03
N ASN A 425 -2.81 -33.12 -12.28
CA ASN A 425 -3.28 -32.85 -13.64
C ASN A 425 -3.50 -31.37 -13.98
N THR A 426 -3.47 -30.45 -12.99
CA THR A 426 -3.67 -29.02 -13.27
C THR A 426 -2.34 -28.30 -13.51
N GLN A 427 -2.37 -27.22 -14.29
CA GLN A 427 -1.15 -26.56 -14.75
C GLN A 427 -0.85 -25.25 -14.02
N GLY A 428 -1.81 -24.66 -13.32
CA GLY A 428 -1.61 -23.38 -12.62
C GLY A 428 -0.35 -23.37 -11.74
N LEU A 429 0.37 -22.24 -11.76
CA LEU A 429 1.75 -22.14 -11.22
C LEU A 429 1.78 -21.96 -9.70
N TRP A 430 0.67 -21.48 -9.13
CA TRP A 430 0.49 -21.21 -7.70
C TRP A 430 -0.76 -21.92 -7.20
N ALA A 431 -0.68 -22.54 -6.03
CA ALA A 431 -1.77 -23.25 -5.40
C ALA A 431 -2.47 -22.39 -4.33
N ASP A 432 -3.71 -22.76 -4.05
CA ASP A 432 -4.52 -22.21 -2.96
C ASP A 432 -4.89 -23.35 -2.00
N ILE A 433 -4.29 -23.33 -0.81
CA ILE A 433 -4.40 -24.42 0.17
C ILE A 433 -5.00 -23.83 1.46
N ALA A 434 -6.25 -24.17 1.75
CA ALA A 434 -7.03 -23.52 2.78
C ALA A 434 -7.52 -24.46 3.88
N GLY A 435 -7.34 -24.03 5.12
CA GLY A 435 -8.02 -24.55 6.31
C GLY A 435 -9.35 -23.84 6.54
N ARG A 436 -9.87 -23.94 7.76
CA ARG A 436 -11.07 -23.20 8.18
C ARG A 436 -10.75 -21.71 8.41
N HIS A 437 -9.63 -21.42 9.04
CA HIS A 437 -9.25 -20.09 9.53
C HIS A 437 -7.97 -19.55 8.89
N ILE A 438 -7.36 -20.31 7.98
CA ILE A 438 -6.11 -19.93 7.32
C ILE A 438 -6.09 -20.35 5.85
N VAL A 439 -5.33 -19.63 5.03
CA VAL A 439 -5.08 -19.98 3.62
C VAL A 439 -3.65 -19.64 3.22
N PHE A 440 -3.04 -20.55 2.46
CA PHE A 440 -1.70 -20.43 1.93
C PHE A 440 -1.73 -20.25 0.42
N ASN A 441 -1.06 -19.20 -0.07
CA ASN A 441 -0.74 -19.06 -1.48
C ASN A 441 0.74 -19.32 -1.69
N ILE A 442 1.02 -20.45 -2.34
CA ILE A 442 2.34 -21.08 -2.43
C ILE A 442 2.54 -21.64 -3.84
N PRO A 443 3.77 -21.75 -4.38
CA PRO A 443 3.96 -22.35 -5.70
C PRO A 443 3.36 -23.76 -5.77
N SER A 444 2.68 -24.07 -6.86
CA SER A 444 2.04 -25.38 -7.05
C SER A 444 3.04 -26.52 -6.90
N LYS A 445 4.27 -26.35 -7.43
CA LYS A 445 5.35 -27.35 -7.32
C LYS A 445 5.64 -27.78 -5.88
N SER A 446 5.41 -26.90 -4.91
CA SER A 446 5.68 -27.13 -3.50
C SER A 446 4.64 -28.03 -2.84
N VAL A 447 3.46 -28.23 -3.43
CA VAL A 447 2.35 -28.95 -2.76
C VAL A 447 1.90 -30.21 -3.48
N ARG A 448 2.33 -30.44 -4.73
CA ARG A 448 1.88 -31.60 -5.52
C ARG A 448 2.20 -32.95 -4.89
N HIS A 449 3.24 -33.00 -4.04
CA HIS A 449 3.66 -34.22 -3.36
C HIS A 449 2.77 -34.58 -2.16
N LEU A 450 2.06 -33.62 -1.57
CA LEU A 450 1.22 -33.78 -0.38
C LEU A 450 -0.12 -34.44 -0.73
N ASP A 451 -0.49 -35.50 -0.02
CA ASP A 451 -1.82 -36.10 -0.13
C ASP A 451 -2.87 -35.35 0.73
N ALA A 452 -4.15 -35.68 0.55
CA ALA A 452 -5.24 -35.00 1.26
C ALA A 452 -5.14 -35.15 2.79
N ASN A 453 -4.68 -36.30 3.30
CA ASN A 453 -4.58 -36.56 4.73
C ASN A 453 -3.42 -35.80 5.37
N GLU A 454 -2.30 -35.63 4.66
CA GLU A 454 -1.22 -34.75 5.07
C GLU A 454 -1.68 -33.29 5.14
N LEU A 455 -2.43 -32.83 4.13
CA LEU A 455 -3.02 -31.48 4.11
C LEU A 455 -4.02 -31.28 5.25
N ASP A 456 -4.92 -32.23 5.50
CA ASP A 456 -5.88 -32.16 6.61
C ASP A 456 -5.17 -31.95 7.94
N GLN A 457 -4.13 -32.73 8.22
CA GLN A 457 -3.41 -32.66 9.48
C GLN A 457 -2.66 -31.33 9.66
N VAL A 458 -2.00 -30.82 8.63
CA VAL A 458 -1.25 -29.56 8.74
C VAL A 458 -2.18 -28.35 8.78
N LEU A 459 -3.30 -28.37 8.04
CA LEU A 459 -4.26 -27.28 8.05
C LEU A 459 -5.05 -27.22 9.36
N GLN A 460 -5.41 -28.35 9.95
CA GLN A 460 -6.02 -28.39 11.29
C GLN A 460 -5.06 -27.87 12.38
N PHE A 461 -3.77 -28.14 12.23
CA PHE A 461 -2.75 -27.58 13.12
C PHE A 461 -2.71 -26.05 13.01
N TRP A 462 -2.62 -25.52 11.79
CA TRP A 462 -2.63 -24.07 11.57
C TRP A 462 -3.93 -23.39 12.00
N ASP A 463 -5.09 -24.01 11.75
CA ASP A 463 -6.37 -23.54 12.27
C ASP A 463 -6.35 -23.42 13.80
N SER A 464 -5.71 -24.37 14.48
CA SER A 464 -5.55 -24.34 15.95
C SER A 464 -4.64 -23.19 16.40
N ILE A 465 -3.63 -22.81 15.62
CA ILE A 465 -2.77 -21.65 15.90
C ILE A 465 -3.56 -20.34 15.81
N VAL A 466 -4.34 -20.15 14.74
CA VAL A 466 -5.19 -18.96 14.58
C VAL A 466 -6.20 -18.87 15.72
N LEU A 467 -6.85 -19.99 16.07
CA LEU A 467 -7.76 -20.04 17.21
C LEU A 467 -7.07 -19.73 18.54
N ALA A 468 -5.85 -20.20 18.77
CA ALA A 468 -5.11 -19.89 20.01
C ALA A 468 -4.81 -18.38 20.17
N HIS A 469 -4.52 -17.68 19.07
CA HIS A 469 -4.32 -16.22 19.09
C HIS A 469 -5.61 -15.48 19.45
N HIS A 470 -6.71 -15.84 18.79
CA HIS A 470 -8.03 -15.28 19.03
C HIS A 470 -8.57 -15.61 20.44
N GLU A 471 -8.35 -16.82 20.94
CA GLU A 471 -8.73 -17.25 22.28
C GLU A 471 -8.05 -16.39 23.36
N LEU A 472 -6.75 -16.14 23.20
CA LEU A 472 -5.99 -15.29 24.13
C LEU A 472 -6.54 -13.86 24.12
N ARG A 473 -6.76 -13.30 22.93
CA ARG A 473 -7.30 -11.95 22.77
C ARG A 473 -8.74 -11.82 23.29
N GLY A 474 -9.52 -12.91 23.23
CA GLY A 474 -10.95 -12.90 23.53
C GLY A 474 -11.82 -12.49 22.32
N THR A 475 -11.40 -12.85 21.11
CA THR A 475 -12.12 -12.56 19.86
C THR A 475 -12.34 -13.83 19.04
N GLU A 476 -13.03 -13.70 17.91
CA GLU A 476 -13.25 -14.80 16.95
C GLU A 476 -12.65 -14.42 15.58
N PRO A 477 -12.12 -15.39 14.82
CA PRO A 477 -11.70 -15.14 13.43
C PRO A 477 -12.88 -14.66 12.58
N THR A 478 -12.72 -13.51 11.92
CA THR A 478 -13.77 -12.92 11.04
C THR A 478 -13.58 -13.25 9.57
N HIS A 479 -12.40 -13.73 9.20
CA HIS A 479 -11.98 -14.16 7.87
C HIS A 479 -10.81 -15.14 8.02
N ARG A 480 -10.40 -15.80 6.93
CA ARG A 480 -9.19 -16.64 6.96
C ARG A 480 -7.93 -15.77 6.98
N GLU A 481 -7.01 -16.00 7.91
CA GLU A 481 -5.64 -15.46 7.84
C GLU A 481 -4.97 -15.94 6.54
N ARG A 482 -4.24 -15.06 5.85
CA ARG A 482 -3.63 -15.39 4.55
C ARG A 482 -2.12 -15.28 4.63
N ILE A 483 -1.42 -16.34 4.26
CA ILE A 483 0.05 -16.34 4.15
C ILE A 483 0.45 -16.48 2.69
N VAL A 484 1.30 -15.56 2.23
CA VAL A 484 1.81 -15.51 0.86
C VAL A 484 3.32 -15.63 0.89
N CYS A 485 3.86 -16.56 0.11
CA CYS A 485 5.30 -16.61 -0.14
C CYS A 485 5.67 -15.59 -1.22
N ASP A 486 6.70 -14.78 -0.98
CA ASP A 486 7.22 -13.79 -1.93
C ASP A 486 8.74 -13.94 -2.08
N GLU A 487 9.24 -13.64 -3.27
CA GLU A 487 10.68 -13.55 -3.55
C GLU A 487 11.35 -12.41 -2.78
N GLN A 488 10.60 -11.33 -2.55
CA GLN A 488 11.08 -10.19 -1.79
C GLN A 488 9.92 -9.56 -1.02
N PRO A 489 9.82 -9.82 0.29
CA PRO A 489 9.06 -8.97 1.18
C PRO A 489 9.58 -7.52 1.13
N SER A 490 8.66 -6.56 1.21
CA SER A 490 8.93 -5.12 1.18
C SER A 490 9.70 -4.65 2.42
N ILE A 491 9.49 -5.31 3.55
CA ILE A 491 10.18 -5.07 4.81
C ILE A 491 10.54 -6.38 5.51
N GLY A 492 11.74 -6.43 6.07
CA GLY A 492 12.21 -7.58 6.85
C GLY A 492 12.27 -8.89 6.06
N TYR A 493 12.27 -10.00 6.80
CA TYR A 493 12.20 -11.36 6.23
C TYR A 493 10.75 -11.84 6.06
N MET A 494 9.85 -11.29 6.87
CA MET A 494 8.40 -11.46 6.82
C MET A 494 7.77 -10.23 7.48
N HIS A 495 6.49 -9.99 7.21
CA HIS A 495 5.71 -8.99 7.93
C HIS A 495 4.24 -9.36 8.02
N SER A 496 3.58 -8.78 9.00
CA SER A 496 2.16 -8.92 9.29
C SER A 496 1.28 -8.14 8.32
N GLY A 497 -0.03 -8.34 8.42
CA GLY A 497 -1.02 -7.78 7.52
C GLY A 497 -1.98 -8.81 6.96
N TYR A 498 -2.71 -8.40 5.93
CA TYR A 498 -3.60 -9.26 5.16
C TYR A 498 -3.28 -9.12 3.68
N PRO A 499 -2.33 -9.92 3.14
CA PRO A 499 -1.73 -11.11 3.74
C PRO A 499 -0.56 -10.86 4.68
N ILE A 500 -0.22 -11.86 5.50
CA ILE A 500 1.12 -12.06 6.05
C ILE A 500 2.03 -12.48 4.88
N VAL A 501 3.14 -11.78 4.69
CA VAL A 501 4.09 -12.04 3.61
C VAL A 501 5.36 -12.65 4.19
N THR A 502 5.88 -13.71 3.55
CA THR A 502 7.08 -14.41 4.00
C THR A 502 7.95 -14.84 2.81
N HIS A 503 9.23 -15.09 3.05
CA HIS A 503 10.18 -15.36 1.98
C HIS A 503 9.99 -16.76 1.33
N MET A 504 10.31 -16.89 0.04
CA MET A 504 10.15 -18.14 -0.75
C MET A 504 10.78 -19.42 -0.16
N ASN A 505 11.79 -19.35 0.69
CA ASN A 505 12.48 -20.54 1.22
C ASN A 505 11.57 -21.39 2.13
N VAL A 506 10.55 -20.79 2.75
CA VAL A 506 9.58 -21.54 3.55
C VAL A 506 8.57 -22.31 2.66
N SER A 507 8.62 -22.09 1.34
CA SER A 507 7.83 -22.83 0.36
C SER A 507 8.53 -24.08 -0.20
N ASP A 508 9.80 -24.30 0.12
CA ASP A 508 10.55 -25.46 -0.38
C ASP A 508 10.23 -26.72 0.44
N PRO A 509 9.69 -27.80 -0.16
CA PRO A 509 9.41 -29.05 0.54
C PRO A 509 10.61 -29.68 1.26
N GLU A 510 11.83 -29.40 0.80
CA GLU A 510 13.06 -29.93 1.38
C GLU A 510 13.59 -29.06 2.55
N SER A 511 13.00 -27.88 2.77
CA SER A 511 13.36 -26.99 3.88
C SER A 511 12.89 -27.54 5.23
N GLU A 512 13.70 -27.34 6.28
CA GLU A 512 13.26 -27.63 7.65
C GLU A 512 12.11 -26.71 8.10
N ASP A 513 11.98 -25.54 7.46
CA ASP A 513 10.97 -24.51 7.72
C ASP A 513 9.80 -24.58 6.74
N PHE A 514 9.63 -25.69 6.02
CA PHE A 514 8.52 -25.83 5.06
C PHE A 514 7.16 -25.65 5.75
N ILE A 515 6.39 -24.64 5.32
CA ILE A 515 5.15 -24.19 5.98
C ILE A 515 4.01 -25.22 5.98
N LEU A 516 4.11 -26.27 5.16
CA LEU A 516 3.14 -27.36 5.11
C LEU A 516 3.72 -28.69 5.63
N ASN A 517 4.88 -28.66 6.31
CA ASN A 517 5.43 -29.82 7.00
C ASN A 517 4.79 -29.99 8.40
N GLY A 518 3.61 -30.61 8.44
CA GLY A 518 2.85 -30.78 9.69
C GLY A 518 3.61 -31.48 10.81
N LYS A 519 4.57 -32.37 10.50
CA LYS A 519 5.41 -33.02 11.53
C LYS A 519 6.36 -32.02 12.18
N LYS A 520 7.14 -31.29 11.39
CA LYS A 520 8.11 -30.31 11.90
C LYS A 520 7.43 -29.17 12.64
N LEU A 521 6.29 -28.70 12.14
CA LEU A 521 5.50 -27.67 12.81
C LEU A 521 5.02 -28.09 14.20
N ARG A 522 4.56 -29.34 14.37
CA ARG A 522 4.18 -29.85 15.70
C ARG A 522 5.38 -30.02 16.63
N GLU A 523 6.55 -30.38 16.09
CA GLU A 523 7.77 -30.59 16.88
C GLU A 523 8.41 -29.25 17.32
N ASN A 524 8.44 -28.25 16.43
CA ASN A 524 9.25 -27.05 16.59
C ASN A 524 8.46 -25.74 16.64
N GLY A 525 7.20 -25.74 16.19
CA GLY A 525 6.45 -24.51 15.90
C GLY A 525 7.01 -23.74 14.70
N ALA A 526 6.42 -22.56 14.45
CA ALA A 526 6.89 -21.61 13.43
C ALA A 526 6.90 -20.20 14.03
N TRP A 527 7.87 -19.93 14.93
CA TRP A 527 7.93 -18.71 15.73
C TRP A 527 7.68 -17.44 14.90
N GLY A 528 8.37 -17.27 13.77
CA GLY A 528 8.21 -16.08 12.92
C GLY A 528 6.77 -15.91 12.41
N LEU A 529 6.15 -16.95 11.84
CA LEU A 529 4.79 -16.84 11.33
C LEU A 529 3.75 -16.65 12.45
N PHE A 530 3.97 -17.24 13.62
CA PHE A 530 3.12 -17.01 14.79
C PHE A 530 3.32 -15.58 15.34
N HIS A 531 4.51 -15.02 15.20
CA HIS A 531 4.81 -13.63 15.53
C HIS A 531 4.10 -12.65 14.60
N GLU A 532 4.07 -12.90 13.29
CA GLU A 532 3.28 -12.06 12.37
C GLU A 532 1.77 -12.14 12.62
N MET A 533 1.25 -13.31 12.99
CA MET A 533 -0.14 -13.44 13.46
C MET A 533 -0.38 -12.69 14.78
N GLY A 534 0.63 -12.64 15.66
CA GLY A 534 0.61 -11.87 16.90
C GLY A 534 0.46 -10.37 16.66
N HIS A 535 1.10 -9.83 15.62
CA HIS A 535 0.94 -8.43 15.23
C HIS A 535 -0.51 -8.13 14.82
N ASN A 536 -1.17 -9.03 14.08
CA ASN A 536 -2.60 -8.90 13.72
C ASN A 536 -3.53 -8.87 14.96
N MET A 537 -3.05 -9.34 16.13
CA MET A 537 -3.80 -9.29 17.39
C MET A 537 -3.59 -8.02 18.21
N GLN A 538 -2.53 -7.23 17.95
CA GLN A 538 -2.21 -6.06 18.77
C GLN A 538 -3.29 -4.97 18.70
N ARG A 539 -3.36 -4.16 19.76
CA ARG A 539 -4.18 -2.95 19.82
C ARG A 539 -3.39 -1.80 20.42
N ASP A 540 -3.71 -0.59 19.98
CA ASP A 540 -3.02 0.64 20.39
C ASP A 540 -3.09 0.87 21.90
N TRP A 541 -4.18 0.50 22.55
CA TRP A 541 -4.40 0.78 23.98
C TRP A 541 -3.60 -0.12 24.95
N TRP A 542 -2.94 -1.18 24.47
CA TRP A 542 -1.98 -1.95 25.28
C TRP A 542 -0.59 -2.05 24.64
N THR A 543 -0.42 -1.50 23.44
CA THR A 543 0.87 -1.45 22.74
C THR A 543 1.38 -0.01 22.77
N TYR A 544 2.48 0.20 23.50
CA TYR A 544 3.13 1.49 23.69
C TYR A 544 4.56 1.47 23.14
N ASP A 545 5.20 2.63 23.07
CA ASP A 545 6.56 2.78 22.52
C ASP A 545 7.53 1.71 23.07
N GLY A 546 8.28 1.09 22.18
CA GLY A 546 9.22 0.01 22.48
C GLY A 546 8.60 -1.38 22.71
N THR A 547 7.28 -1.56 22.56
CA THR A 547 6.61 -2.86 22.81
C THR A 547 5.94 -3.51 21.61
N ASP A 548 6.05 -2.92 20.42
CA ASP A 548 5.49 -3.48 19.19
C ASP A 548 6.01 -4.91 18.93
N GLU A 549 7.31 -5.12 19.09
CA GLU A 549 7.98 -6.42 18.97
C GLU A 549 7.85 -7.29 20.24
N VAL A 550 7.11 -6.84 21.25
CA VAL A 550 7.00 -7.50 22.56
C VAL A 550 5.60 -8.03 22.81
N THR A 551 4.57 -7.18 22.67
CA THR A 551 3.19 -7.59 22.95
C THR A 551 2.68 -8.60 21.92
N THR A 552 3.15 -8.52 20.67
CA THR A 552 2.95 -9.57 19.65
C THR A 552 3.42 -10.95 20.15
N ASN A 553 4.60 -11.01 20.79
CA ASN A 553 5.22 -12.25 21.26
C ASN A 553 4.49 -12.88 22.45
N ILE A 554 3.57 -12.17 23.12
CA ILE A 554 2.68 -12.77 24.11
C ILE A 554 1.76 -13.79 23.43
N PHE A 555 1.22 -13.45 22.25
CA PHE A 555 0.38 -14.35 21.46
C PHE A 555 1.18 -15.51 20.87
N THR A 556 2.40 -15.22 20.39
CA THR A 556 3.35 -16.25 19.92
C THR A 556 3.66 -17.27 21.01
N LEU A 557 3.99 -16.81 22.22
CA LEU A 557 4.24 -17.68 23.37
C LEU A 557 3.01 -18.52 23.73
N HIS A 558 1.80 -17.97 23.64
CA HIS A 558 0.56 -18.71 23.91
C HIS A 558 0.35 -19.83 22.90
N ALA A 559 0.50 -19.57 21.61
CA ALA A 559 0.39 -20.61 20.59
C ALA A 559 1.48 -21.68 20.72
N MET A 560 2.72 -21.27 21.02
CA MET A 560 3.83 -22.20 21.28
C MET A 560 3.56 -23.12 22.47
N ASP A 561 3.01 -22.59 23.57
CA ASP A 561 2.74 -23.35 24.79
C ASP A 561 1.49 -24.23 24.65
N THR A 562 0.39 -23.66 24.17
CA THR A 562 -0.92 -24.35 24.19
C THR A 562 -1.11 -25.32 23.03
N VAL A 563 -0.56 -25.03 21.85
CA VAL A 563 -0.72 -25.85 20.64
C VAL A 563 0.53 -26.71 20.37
N CYS A 564 1.73 -26.12 20.50
CA CYS A 564 2.98 -26.83 20.23
C CYS A 564 3.58 -27.49 21.48
N HIS A 565 3.00 -27.26 22.67
CA HIS A 565 3.45 -27.82 23.95
C HIS A 565 4.88 -27.43 24.35
N HIS A 566 5.36 -26.28 23.85
CA HIS A 566 6.63 -25.68 24.25
C HIS A 566 6.41 -24.70 25.41
N GLN A 567 6.71 -25.17 26.62
CA GLN A 567 6.57 -24.37 27.83
C GLN A 567 7.29 -23.03 27.74
N VAL A 568 6.55 -21.94 28.00
CA VAL A 568 7.01 -20.54 27.94
C VAL A 568 8.39 -20.35 28.56
N TRP A 569 8.53 -20.69 29.84
CA TRP A 569 9.73 -20.38 30.64
C TRP A 569 11.01 -21.09 30.17
N ILE A 570 10.87 -22.15 29.38
CA ILE A 570 12.00 -22.92 28.85
C ILE A 570 12.07 -22.87 27.32
N HIS A 571 11.29 -22.01 26.68
CA HIS A 571 11.34 -21.77 25.26
C HIS A 571 12.73 -21.24 24.86
N SER A 572 13.25 -21.66 23.70
CA SER A 572 14.60 -21.30 23.23
C SER A 572 14.82 -19.80 23.17
N TRP A 573 13.85 -19.05 22.64
CA TRP A 573 13.94 -17.60 22.48
C TRP A 573 14.17 -16.85 23.81
N LEU A 574 13.47 -17.25 24.89
CA LEU A 574 13.71 -16.71 26.22
C LEU A 574 15.02 -17.23 26.82
N LYS A 575 15.32 -18.52 26.67
CA LYS A 575 16.58 -19.12 27.17
C LYS A 575 17.82 -18.39 26.68
N ASP A 576 17.85 -18.03 25.40
CA ASP A 576 18.98 -17.35 24.78
C ASP A 576 19.22 -15.93 25.36
N LYS A 577 18.17 -15.32 25.93
CA LYS A 577 18.20 -13.98 26.52
C LYS A 577 18.48 -13.95 28.02
N ILE A 578 18.46 -15.10 28.72
CA ILE A 578 18.68 -15.19 30.18
C ILE A 578 19.94 -14.43 30.63
N SER A 579 21.07 -14.59 29.94
CA SER A 579 22.33 -13.96 30.34
C SER A 579 22.25 -12.43 30.28
N SER A 580 21.65 -11.88 29.22
CA SER A 580 21.45 -10.44 29.05
C SER A 580 20.45 -9.91 30.07
N THR A 581 19.34 -10.60 30.31
CA THR A 581 18.34 -10.25 31.33
C THR A 581 18.93 -10.22 32.73
N ARG A 582 19.80 -11.19 33.08
CA ARG A 582 20.51 -11.16 34.37
C ARG A 582 21.42 -9.94 34.51
N LYS A 583 22.07 -9.51 33.43
CA LYS A 583 22.92 -8.31 33.42
C LYS A 583 22.08 -7.04 33.56
N TYR A 584 20.98 -6.95 32.82
CA TYR A 584 19.99 -5.88 32.90
C TYR A 584 19.49 -5.64 34.33
N ILE A 585 19.05 -6.72 35.00
CA ILE A 585 18.57 -6.67 36.39
C ILE A 585 19.69 -6.19 37.34
N LYS A 586 20.91 -6.71 37.21
CA LYS A 586 22.06 -6.29 38.03
C LYS A 586 22.46 -4.82 37.81
N ASN A 587 22.17 -4.28 36.64
CA ASN A 587 22.49 -2.92 36.27
C ASN A 587 21.39 -1.91 36.65
N GLY A 588 20.38 -2.33 37.40
CA GLY A 588 19.38 -1.43 37.95
C GLY A 588 18.05 -1.42 37.20
N SER A 589 17.87 -2.25 36.16
CA SER A 589 16.64 -2.33 35.35
C SER A 589 16.24 -0.97 34.74
N ASN A 590 17.08 -0.38 33.89
CA ASN A 590 16.73 0.88 33.21
C ASN A 590 15.59 0.65 32.20
N PHE A 591 14.51 1.43 32.24
CA PHE A 591 13.38 1.23 31.33
C PHE A 591 13.72 1.53 29.85
N ASP A 592 14.60 2.49 29.59
CA ASP A 592 15.00 2.79 28.20
C ASP A 592 15.77 1.61 27.59
N GLU A 593 16.68 1.00 28.35
CA GLU A 593 17.37 -0.25 27.93
C GLU A 593 16.39 -1.43 27.78
N TRP A 594 15.30 -1.45 28.54
CA TRP A 594 14.26 -2.48 28.42
C TRP A 594 13.53 -2.39 27.09
N LYS A 595 13.17 -1.17 26.66
CA LYS A 595 12.49 -0.91 25.38
C LYS A 595 13.33 -1.27 24.15
N GLU A 596 14.65 -1.27 24.28
CA GLU A 596 15.58 -1.55 23.17
C GLU A 596 15.77 -3.06 22.86
N ASP A 597 15.45 -3.97 23.79
CA ASP A 597 15.62 -5.42 23.58
C ASP A 597 14.30 -6.17 23.86
N PRO A 598 13.54 -6.53 22.82
CA PRO A 598 12.28 -7.26 22.95
C PRO A 598 12.40 -8.58 23.71
N GLY A 599 13.57 -9.23 23.65
CA GLY A 599 13.84 -10.47 24.37
C GLY A 599 14.01 -10.26 25.88
N ILE A 600 14.58 -9.13 26.32
CA ILE A 600 14.58 -8.73 27.73
C ILE A 600 13.17 -8.34 28.14
N ALA A 601 12.50 -7.56 27.30
CA ALA A 601 11.16 -7.05 27.58
C ALA A 601 10.12 -8.15 27.78
N LEU A 602 10.19 -9.21 26.98
CA LEU A 602 9.23 -10.31 27.05
C LEU A 602 9.25 -11.08 28.39
N PHE A 603 10.35 -11.02 29.16
CA PHE A 603 10.47 -11.79 30.40
C PHE A 603 9.45 -11.42 31.47
N ILE A 604 9.04 -10.15 31.60
CA ILE A 604 8.03 -9.79 32.60
C ILE A 604 6.69 -10.45 32.26
N TYR A 605 6.31 -10.51 30.98
CA TYR A 605 5.10 -11.19 30.54
C TYR A 605 5.21 -12.70 30.74
N ALA A 606 6.35 -13.31 30.40
CA ALA A 606 6.63 -14.71 30.70
C ALA A 606 6.53 -15.04 32.20
N GLN A 607 6.93 -14.10 33.06
CA GLN A 607 6.88 -14.23 34.52
C GLN A 607 5.44 -14.13 35.01
N LEU A 608 4.65 -13.19 34.48
CA LEU A 608 3.21 -13.11 34.74
C LEU A 608 2.50 -14.40 34.33
N ILE A 609 2.82 -14.98 33.17
CA ILE A 609 2.27 -16.27 32.72
C ILE A 609 2.65 -17.39 33.69
N ARG A 610 3.91 -17.43 34.13
CA ARG A 610 4.40 -18.45 35.07
C ARG A 610 3.69 -18.39 36.42
N GLU A 611 3.44 -17.19 36.94
CA GLU A 611 2.87 -16.99 38.28
C GLU A 611 1.34 -17.05 38.29
N PHE A 612 0.67 -16.54 37.25
CA PHE A 612 -0.79 -16.39 37.22
C PHE A 612 -1.50 -17.18 36.12
N GLY A 613 -0.75 -17.83 35.21
CA GLY A 613 -1.29 -18.64 34.12
C GLY A 613 -1.96 -17.82 33.01
N TRP A 614 -2.27 -18.49 31.90
CA TRP A 614 -2.88 -17.86 30.72
C TRP A 614 -4.29 -17.29 30.96
N ASP A 615 -5.04 -17.82 31.93
CA ASP A 615 -6.37 -17.33 32.25
C ASP A 615 -6.35 -15.87 32.73
N SER A 616 -5.27 -15.44 33.40
CA SER A 616 -5.07 -14.04 33.79
C SER A 616 -4.95 -13.12 32.56
N PHE A 617 -4.12 -13.47 31.58
CA PHE A 617 -3.99 -12.72 30.33
C PHE A 617 -5.29 -12.71 29.53
N LYS A 618 -5.98 -13.86 29.45
CA LYS A 618 -7.28 -13.95 28.79
C LYS A 618 -8.31 -13.02 29.45
N ALA A 619 -8.31 -12.92 30.78
CA ALA A 619 -9.20 -12.01 31.50
C ALA A 619 -8.86 -10.53 31.23
N VAL A 620 -7.56 -10.19 31.25
CA VAL A 620 -7.07 -8.84 30.92
C VAL A 620 -7.47 -8.45 29.49
N PHE A 621 -7.12 -9.23 28.47
CA PHE A 621 -7.42 -8.88 27.08
C PHE A 621 -8.93 -8.78 26.81
N ARG A 622 -9.75 -9.67 27.39
CA ARG A 622 -11.21 -9.57 27.30
C ARG A 622 -11.74 -8.28 27.93
N GLN A 623 -11.18 -7.86 29.05
CA GLN A 623 -11.55 -6.57 29.65
C GLN A 623 -11.19 -5.42 28.71
N TYR A 624 -9.98 -5.41 28.13
CA TYR A 624 -9.61 -4.39 27.14
C TYR A 624 -10.52 -4.36 25.90
N GLU A 625 -10.87 -5.53 25.35
CA GLU A 625 -11.80 -5.61 24.21
C GLU A 625 -13.22 -5.13 24.56
N GLN A 626 -13.64 -5.30 25.82
CA GLN A 626 -14.91 -4.82 26.34
C GLN A 626 -14.89 -3.30 26.59
N ASP A 627 -13.85 -2.80 27.25
CA ASP A 627 -13.76 -1.42 27.73
C ASP A 627 -13.31 -0.45 26.63
N GLN A 628 -12.47 -0.92 25.69
CA GLN A 628 -11.86 -0.15 24.59
C GLN A 628 -11.39 1.24 25.06
N PRO A 629 -10.46 1.28 26.03
CA PRO A 629 -10.13 2.52 26.72
C PRO A 629 -9.47 3.53 25.77
N SER A 630 -9.84 4.80 25.93
CA SER A 630 -9.22 5.92 25.23
C SER A 630 -8.01 6.40 26.03
N LEU A 631 -6.81 5.95 25.63
CA LEU A 631 -5.54 6.25 26.27
C LEU A 631 -4.67 7.06 25.31
N ASN A 632 -4.28 8.27 25.71
CA ASN A 632 -3.66 9.28 24.84
C ASN A 632 -2.14 9.40 25.03
N SER A 633 -1.55 8.62 25.94
CA SER A 633 -0.10 8.60 26.16
C SER A 633 0.40 7.21 26.56
N ASP A 634 1.70 6.95 26.35
CA ASP A 634 2.32 5.70 26.77
C ASP A 634 2.28 5.50 28.29
N GLN A 635 2.38 6.59 29.08
CA GLN A 635 2.26 6.49 30.53
C GLN A 635 0.86 6.02 30.96
N GLU A 636 -0.20 6.53 30.31
CA GLU A 636 -1.57 6.07 30.56
C GLU A 636 -1.75 4.59 30.20
N LYS A 637 -1.15 4.13 29.09
CA LYS A 637 -1.16 2.71 28.68
C LYS A 637 -0.45 1.81 29.69
N ILE A 638 0.72 2.24 30.18
CA ILE A 638 1.50 1.51 31.19
C ILE A 638 0.71 1.39 32.50
N ASP A 639 0.24 2.52 33.04
CA ASP A 639 -0.51 2.56 34.29
C ASP A 639 -1.79 1.70 34.20
N HIS A 640 -2.54 1.85 33.11
CA HIS A 640 -3.77 1.09 32.89
C HIS A 640 -3.51 -0.42 32.74
N TRP A 641 -2.41 -0.82 32.10
CA TRP A 641 -2.02 -2.23 32.04
C TRP A 641 -1.74 -2.80 33.44
N ILE A 642 -1.00 -2.07 34.27
CA ILE A 642 -0.65 -2.50 35.63
C ILE A 642 -1.91 -2.59 36.51
N GLU A 643 -2.79 -1.59 36.44
CA GLU A 643 -4.06 -1.56 37.19
C GLU A 643 -4.98 -2.69 36.77
N THR A 644 -5.19 -2.85 35.46
CA THR A 644 -6.06 -3.89 34.89
C THR A 644 -5.54 -5.28 35.26
N PHE A 645 -4.25 -5.54 35.05
CA PHE A 645 -3.68 -6.85 35.38
C PHE A 645 -3.75 -7.12 36.90
N SER A 646 -3.37 -6.15 37.73
CA SER A 646 -3.43 -6.27 39.20
C SER A 646 -4.84 -6.56 39.70
N SER A 647 -5.85 -5.90 39.12
CA SER A 647 -7.26 -6.14 39.40
C SER A 647 -7.68 -7.56 39.02
N GLN A 648 -7.31 -8.04 37.83
CA GLN A 648 -7.67 -9.38 37.35
C GLN A 648 -7.02 -10.51 38.16
N VAL A 649 -5.83 -10.29 38.73
CA VAL A 649 -5.18 -11.30 39.58
C VAL A 649 -5.41 -11.08 41.08
N GLU A 650 -6.10 -10.01 41.48
CA GLU A 650 -6.32 -9.61 42.88
C GLU A 650 -5.01 -9.45 43.70
N TYR A 651 -3.93 -9.04 43.03
CA TYR A 651 -2.62 -8.80 43.65
C TYR A 651 -2.05 -7.44 43.22
N ASN A 652 -1.34 -6.77 44.13
CA ASN A 652 -0.60 -5.56 43.82
C ASN A 652 0.68 -5.90 43.04
N LEU A 653 0.68 -5.65 41.73
CA LEU A 653 1.84 -5.91 40.86
C LEU A 653 2.82 -4.74 40.77
N VAL A 654 2.57 -3.60 41.42
CA VAL A 654 3.48 -2.44 41.40
C VAL A 654 4.92 -2.81 41.73
N PRO A 655 5.23 -3.60 42.79
CA PRO A 655 6.61 -3.99 43.09
C PRO A 655 7.27 -4.81 41.98
N LEU A 656 6.49 -5.61 41.23
CA LEU A 656 7.01 -6.40 40.12
C LEU A 656 7.39 -5.49 38.95
N PHE A 657 6.50 -4.60 38.54
CA PHE A 657 6.78 -3.66 37.45
C PHE A 657 7.91 -2.68 37.81
N LYS A 658 7.97 -2.20 39.06
CA LYS A 658 9.14 -1.43 39.56
C LYS A 658 10.44 -2.22 39.50
N PHE A 659 10.43 -3.51 39.85
CA PHE A 659 11.62 -4.38 39.75
C PHE A 659 12.15 -4.47 38.31
N TRP A 660 11.25 -4.43 37.33
CA TRP A 660 11.55 -4.38 35.90
C TRP A 660 11.75 -2.96 35.34
N GLY A 661 11.78 -1.93 36.20
CA GLY A 661 12.15 -0.58 35.80
C GLY A 661 11.00 0.32 35.32
N PHE A 662 9.76 -0.16 35.30
CA PHE A 662 8.65 0.58 34.72
C PHE A 662 8.41 1.93 35.44
N PRO A 663 8.12 3.02 34.70
CA PRO A 663 7.61 4.25 35.28
C PRO A 663 6.13 4.04 35.66
N ILE A 664 5.79 4.29 36.92
CA ILE A 664 4.43 4.11 37.45
C ILE A 664 3.98 5.39 38.13
N SER A 665 2.79 5.89 37.81
CA SER A 665 2.26 7.09 38.46
C SER A 665 1.91 6.87 39.93
N GLN A 666 1.94 7.95 40.71
CA GLN A 666 1.54 7.88 42.12
C GLN A 666 0.06 7.47 42.28
N SER A 667 -0.81 7.88 41.35
CA SER A 667 -2.22 7.46 41.35
C SER A 667 -2.38 5.95 41.24
N THR A 668 -1.62 5.30 40.35
CA THR A 668 -1.66 3.84 40.21
C THR A 668 -1.15 3.14 41.45
N ILE A 669 -0.04 3.63 42.04
CA ILE A 669 0.48 3.11 43.32
C ILE A 669 -0.60 3.20 44.41
N ASP A 670 -1.23 4.37 44.55
CA ASP A 670 -2.23 4.62 45.58
C ASP A 670 -3.48 3.75 45.39
N SER A 671 -3.91 3.54 44.15
CA SER A 671 -5.10 2.74 43.83
C SER A 671 -4.96 1.25 44.15
N LEU A 672 -3.73 0.71 44.15
CA LEU A 672 -3.44 -0.71 44.36
C LEU A 672 -2.92 -1.03 45.77
N ASN A 673 -2.75 -0.03 46.64
CA ASN A 673 -2.17 -0.19 47.98
C ASN A 673 -2.95 -1.15 48.90
N ASP A 674 -4.26 -1.30 48.68
CA ASP A 674 -5.12 -2.20 49.48
C ASP A 674 -4.98 -3.67 49.07
N LEU A 675 -4.39 -3.96 47.90
CA LEU A 675 -4.15 -5.32 47.44
C LEU A 675 -2.86 -5.91 48.04
N THR A 676 -2.87 -7.23 48.25
CA THR A 676 -1.66 -7.93 48.75
C THR A 676 -0.59 -8.04 47.67
N ILE A 677 0.69 -8.00 48.05
CA ILE A 677 1.80 -8.25 47.13
C ILE A 677 1.97 -9.76 46.96
N PRO A 678 2.11 -10.28 45.73
CA PRO A 678 2.32 -11.70 45.52
C PRO A 678 3.70 -12.13 46.01
N ASN A 679 3.83 -13.36 46.50
CA ASN A 679 5.11 -13.88 46.97
C ASN A 679 5.86 -14.59 45.82
N ILE A 680 6.53 -13.81 44.97
CA ILE A 680 7.29 -14.32 43.81
C ILE A 680 8.74 -14.62 44.23
N SER A 681 9.23 -15.84 43.95
CA SER A 681 10.59 -16.27 44.32
C SER A 681 11.31 -17.07 43.22
N ASP A 682 11.36 -16.50 42.03
CA ASP A 682 12.12 -17.04 40.90
C ASP A 682 13.61 -16.61 40.90
N GLU A 683 14.33 -17.10 39.89
CA GLU A 683 15.75 -16.84 39.67
C GLU A 683 16.12 -15.39 39.36
N PHE A 684 15.17 -14.56 38.90
CA PHE A 684 15.38 -13.15 38.59
C PHE A 684 15.18 -12.28 39.82
N ILE A 685 14.09 -12.48 40.56
CA ILE A 685 13.85 -11.77 41.83
C ILE A 685 14.98 -12.02 42.82
N LYS A 686 15.54 -13.24 42.86
CA LYS A 686 16.70 -13.59 43.70
C LYS A 686 17.98 -12.83 43.39
N ILE A 687 18.09 -12.16 42.24
CA ILE A 687 19.28 -11.37 41.88
C ILE A 687 19.34 -10.06 42.68
N ALA A 688 18.18 -9.46 42.94
CA ALA A 688 18.04 -8.17 43.63
C ALA A 688 16.75 -8.14 44.47
N PRO A 689 16.60 -9.03 45.46
CA PRO A 689 15.36 -9.20 46.23
C PRO A 689 14.96 -7.93 47.01
N GLU A 690 15.93 -7.06 47.33
CA GLU A 690 15.71 -5.77 47.96
C GLU A 690 14.90 -4.79 47.12
N ARG A 691 14.85 -4.96 45.78
CA ARG A 691 14.07 -4.11 44.88
C ARG A 691 12.63 -4.57 44.69
N TYR A 692 12.28 -5.77 45.17
CA TYR A 692 10.92 -6.32 45.10
C TYR A 692 10.14 -6.00 46.39
N GLN A 693 9.93 -4.70 46.63
CA GLN A 693 9.24 -4.14 47.80
C GLN A 693 8.48 -2.86 47.36
N ILE A 694 7.53 -2.36 48.16
CA ILE A 694 6.75 -1.14 47.84
C ILE A 694 7.64 0.10 47.76
#